data_AF-A0A0Q6F458-F1
#
_entry.id   AF-A0A0Q6F458-F1
#
_cell.length_a   1.000
_cell.length_b   1.000
_cell.length_c   1.000
_cell.angle_alpha   90.00
_cell.angle_beta   90.00
_cell.angle_gamma   90.00
#
_symmetry.space_group_name_H-M   'P 1'
#
loop_
_entity.id
_entity.type
_entity.pdbx_description
1 polymer ?
#
loop_
_entity_poly.entity_id
_entity_poly.type
_entity_poly.pdbx_seq_one_letter_code
_entity_poly.pdbx_strand_id
1 'polypeptide(L)'
;MDPADTVSPTRLLTNYRLPGSPVFMVGTFDKGITVLSQQVRALNLAWALVESGEVALDASNGHAPGTSHSSRKRIAVVGAGFAGLTVAAGLLKKRVNADITVFERRDTVMPLQHGSDSRWLHPHIYDWPSQGSEAYSAALPVLNWTASRASDVVVQVLSGWRDVARAKQTAPEGINSEPPELRLYCNTRHLLIRRSSHPSQMEIEWIGEERDRTEPALPAADQPAPSGESDKFDVVILAVGFGLETDSATYYWRNDTLAQPQLGQARSTYIVSGSGDGAMVDLFRLRISHFRQDRILAELFSGRADLLRTLREVKDRSDTDETTFESLRAIWENPVLADSTSAVQGRLRARLRQDTDVLLRVRNPSFTNLFVDKRVSFQNRLLAYLLYRCGAFTPVTADSDKLGRLAREHGVPDGRIIIRHGTEKKAGLTDVLDASLHEEVERCLKEPDKYFQTDRPAWSGGYFDMPGLLERTAGTKSPHTTNAVRAQWRREYLPSPTEAIATAFCAAVAGYITSVRAPSARLRVTLHRTLATGDEVVLQQCCDYQGPQNVKGRAGRTFPSSNGTIGAAFTLGQVVRTRDHATHQELITDMEALSLDEASQKMADAVASVAAIPILGPADADLGQEAGRNVVGVLYLDSYDEGAFGEDDMMRRVIEMAQTFFDSLPRASHTAAARIANTEFWVHASQRPGTSSPVPDPDTWQALEAVLEPPTADHLRQINFDFSDFTPVEDS
;
A
#
# COMPACT_ATOMS: atom_id res chain seq x y z
N MET A 1 20.53 6.42 -3.92
CA MET A 1 20.37 5.80 -5.25
C MET A 1 19.71 6.83 -6.13
N ASP A 2 20.26 7.04 -7.32
CA ASP A 2 19.76 8.01 -8.30
C ASP A 2 18.30 7.67 -8.68
N PRO A 3 17.38 8.65 -8.76
CA PRO A 3 15.97 8.42 -9.08
C PRO A 3 15.70 8.12 -10.58
N ALA A 4 16.72 7.74 -11.36
CA ALA A 4 16.61 7.50 -12.80
C ALA A 4 16.90 6.05 -13.25
N ASP A 5 17.28 5.14 -12.33
CA ASP A 5 17.44 3.72 -12.67
C ASP A 5 16.07 3.03 -12.63
N THR A 6 15.40 2.93 -13.78
CA THR A 6 14.26 2.02 -13.94
C THR A 6 14.69 0.62 -13.52
N VAL A 7 14.05 0.09 -12.48
CA VAL A 7 14.41 -1.21 -11.90
C VAL A 7 14.21 -2.29 -12.97
N SER A 8 15.29 -2.92 -13.44
CA SER A 8 15.17 -4.03 -14.40
C SER A 8 14.49 -5.25 -13.74
N PRO A 9 13.42 -5.82 -14.31
CA PRO A 9 12.72 -6.99 -13.75
C PRO A 9 13.67 -8.18 -13.51
N THR A 10 14.53 -8.47 -14.49
CA THR A 10 15.51 -9.56 -14.40
C THR A 10 16.53 -9.33 -13.28
N ARG A 11 17.00 -8.09 -13.12
CA ARG A 11 17.91 -7.73 -12.03
C ARG A 11 17.22 -7.85 -10.68
N LEU A 12 15.99 -7.36 -10.55
CA LEU A 12 15.23 -7.47 -9.30
C LEU A 12 15.02 -8.95 -8.93
N LEU A 13 14.64 -9.79 -9.90
CA LEU A 13 14.39 -11.22 -9.70
C LEU A 13 15.61 -11.96 -9.12
N THR A 14 16.84 -11.56 -9.47
CA THR A 14 18.05 -12.18 -8.91
C THR A 14 18.18 -12.04 -7.39
N ASN A 15 17.62 -10.99 -6.80
CA ASN A 15 17.65 -10.80 -5.35
C ASN A 15 16.68 -11.73 -4.61
N TYR A 16 15.69 -12.29 -5.32
CA TYR A 16 14.74 -13.25 -4.76
C TYR A 16 15.20 -14.69 -5.00
N ARG A 17 15.98 -14.97 -6.05
CA ARG A 17 16.29 -16.32 -6.51
C ARG A 17 17.43 -16.96 -5.71
N LEU A 18 17.22 -18.19 -5.25
CA LEU A 18 18.29 -19.06 -4.77
C LEU A 18 19.18 -19.50 -5.96
N PRO A 19 20.50 -19.25 -5.93
CA PRO A 19 21.37 -19.45 -7.09
C PRO A 19 21.28 -20.85 -7.71
N GLY A 20 21.13 -20.91 -9.04
CA GLY A 20 21.10 -22.18 -9.79
C GLY A 20 19.84 -23.02 -9.58
N SER A 21 18.75 -22.44 -9.06
CA SER A 21 17.50 -23.16 -8.81
C SER A 21 16.26 -22.34 -9.20
N PRO A 22 15.10 -22.99 -9.40
CA PRO A 22 13.78 -22.34 -9.52
C PRO A 22 13.16 -21.95 -8.17
N VAL A 23 13.97 -21.82 -7.10
CA VAL A 23 13.50 -21.45 -5.76
C VAL A 23 13.67 -19.94 -5.56
N PHE A 24 12.62 -19.28 -5.08
CA PHE A 24 12.57 -17.85 -4.78
C PHE A 24 12.21 -17.66 -3.31
N MET A 25 12.75 -16.63 -2.67
CA MET A 25 12.50 -16.32 -1.26
C MET A 25 11.94 -14.91 -1.14
N VAL A 26 10.93 -14.70 -0.31
CA VAL A 26 10.36 -13.37 -0.05
C VAL A 26 10.63 -12.97 1.40
N GLY A 27 11.19 -11.77 1.60
CA GLY A 27 11.36 -11.14 2.91
C GLY A 27 12.30 -11.85 3.89
N THR A 28 13.05 -12.85 3.42
CA THR A 28 13.85 -13.74 4.27
C THR A 28 15.10 -13.05 4.81
N PHE A 29 15.70 -12.16 4.02
CA PHE A 29 16.98 -11.51 4.33
C PHE A 29 16.83 -10.13 4.99
N ASP A 30 15.63 -9.56 4.95
CA ASP A 30 15.42 -8.17 5.32
C ASP A 30 15.25 -7.96 6.83
N LYS A 31 15.73 -6.79 7.28
CA LYS A 31 15.62 -6.30 8.66
C LYS A 31 14.49 -5.25 8.72
N GLY A 32 13.74 -5.18 9.82
CA GLY A 32 12.64 -4.22 9.96
C GLY A 32 11.38 -4.60 9.17
N ILE A 33 10.84 -5.80 9.44
CA ILE A 33 9.72 -6.35 8.68
C ILE A 33 8.40 -5.77 9.20
N THR A 34 7.65 -5.12 8.32
CA THR A 34 6.24 -4.73 8.52
C THR A 34 5.35 -5.57 7.61
N VAL A 35 4.04 -5.59 7.88
CA VAL A 35 3.08 -6.30 7.02
C VAL A 35 3.09 -5.70 5.61
N LEU A 36 3.03 -4.37 5.51
CA LEU A 36 3.09 -3.64 4.24
C LEU A 36 4.36 -4.00 3.45
N SER A 37 5.54 -3.94 4.08
CA SER A 37 6.81 -4.18 3.38
C SER A 37 6.95 -5.63 2.89
N GLN A 38 6.30 -6.60 3.54
CA GLN A 38 6.24 -7.98 3.02
C GLN A 38 5.31 -8.12 1.82
N GLN A 39 4.18 -7.43 1.83
CA GLN A 39 3.26 -7.45 0.68
C GLN A 39 3.87 -6.73 -0.53
N VAL A 40 4.56 -5.61 -0.33
CA VAL A 40 5.25 -4.92 -1.44
C VAL A 40 6.34 -5.81 -2.05
N ARG A 41 7.17 -6.47 -1.23
CA ARG A 41 8.17 -7.45 -1.73
C ARG A 41 7.51 -8.61 -2.49
N ALA A 42 6.38 -9.11 -1.99
CA ALA A 42 5.63 -10.17 -2.66
C ALA A 42 5.09 -9.74 -4.03
N LEU A 43 4.58 -8.52 -4.15
CA LEU A 43 4.12 -7.94 -5.43
C LEU A 43 5.29 -7.65 -6.36
N ASN A 44 6.42 -7.15 -5.84
CA ASN A 44 7.65 -6.99 -6.60
C ASN A 44 8.12 -8.31 -7.20
N LEU A 45 8.05 -9.42 -6.46
CA LEU A 45 8.35 -10.75 -6.98
C LEU A 45 7.36 -11.17 -8.07
N ALA A 46 6.04 -11.01 -7.85
CA ALA A 46 5.03 -11.36 -8.85
C ALA A 46 5.24 -10.59 -10.17
N TRP A 47 5.49 -9.28 -10.07
CA TRP A 47 5.84 -8.43 -11.20
C TRP A 47 7.12 -8.90 -11.90
N ALA A 48 8.19 -9.16 -11.16
CA ALA A 48 9.46 -9.58 -11.73
C ALA A 48 9.39 -10.96 -12.42
N LEU A 49 8.65 -11.92 -11.84
CA LEU A 49 8.43 -13.25 -12.43
C LEU A 49 7.72 -13.16 -13.79
N VAL A 50 6.74 -12.26 -13.90
CA VAL A 50 5.97 -12.06 -15.13
C VAL A 50 6.79 -11.30 -16.16
N GLU A 51 7.31 -10.12 -15.81
CA GLU A 51 8.02 -9.24 -16.76
C GLU A 51 9.37 -9.80 -17.20
N SER A 52 10.03 -10.67 -16.41
CA SER A 52 11.24 -11.36 -16.87
C SER A 52 10.96 -12.57 -17.78
N GLY A 53 9.70 -12.93 -17.99
CA GLY A 53 9.30 -14.14 -18.71
C GLY A 53 9.54 -15.45 -17.94
N GLU A 54 9.86 -15.40 -16.63
CA GLU A 54 10.00 -16.62 -15.82
C GLU A 54 8.67 -17.37 -15.72
N VAL A 55 7.56 -16.63 -15.65
CA VAL A 55 6.20 -17.18 -15.69
C VAL A 55 5.48 -16.63 -16.91
N ALA A 56 5.15 -17.51 -17.85
CA ALA A 56 4.45 -17.13 -19.09
C ALA A 56 2.98 -16.80 -18.82
N LEU A 57 2.42 -15.91 -19.65
CA LEU A 57 1.00 -15.53 -19.59
C LEU A 57 0.12 -16.34 -20.57
N ASP A 58 0.71 -16.87 -21.62
CA ASP A 58 0.02 -17.64 -22.66
C ASP A 58 0.82 -18.90 -23.03
N ALA A 59 0.16 -19.87 -23.66
CA ALA A 59 0.73 -21.14 -24.06
C ALA A 59 1.68 -21.03 -25.27
N SER A 60 1.66 -19.91 -26.02
CA SER A 60 2.23 -19.83 -27.38
C SER A 60 3.35 -18.81 -27.61
N ASN A 61 3.94 -18.20 -26.59
CA ASN A 61 5.03 -17.24 -26.85
C ASN A 61 6.40 -17.90 -27.02
N GLY A 62 6.81 -18.08 -28.29
CA GLY A 62 8.19 -17.78 -28.68
C GLY A 62 9.03 -18.89 -29.30
N HIS A 63 8.50 -20.09 -29.57
CA HIS A 63 9.31 -21.12 -30.23
C HIS A 63 8.93 -21.31 -31.69
N ALA A 64 9.95 -21.48 -32.53
CA ALA A 64 9.82 -21.82 -33.95
C ALA A 64 8.86 -23.00 -34.16
N PRO A 65 8.10 -23.02 -35.28
CA PRO A 65 7.16 -24.10 -35.57
C PRO A 65 7.90 -25.44 -35.59
N GLY A 66 7.62 -26.31 -34.61
CA GLY A 66 8.25 -27.63 -34.47
C GLY A 66 8.65 -28.06 -33.04
N THR A 67 8.50 -27.20 -32.02
CA THR A 67 8.74 -27.60 -30.62
C THR A 67 7.42 -27.70 -29.85
N SER A 68 7.32 -28.76 -29.05
CA SER A 68 6.15 -29.18 -28.27
C SER A 68 5.49 -28.03 -27.50
N HIS A 69 4.16 -28.02 -27.48
CA HIS A 69 3.29 -27.18 -26.65
C HIS A 69 3.92 -26.87 -25.28
N SER A 70 4.11 -25.58 -24.95
CA SER A 70 4.55 -25.14 -23.63
C SER A 70 3.52 -25.58 -22.59
N SER A 71 3.80 -26.65 -21.86
CA SER A 71 2.97 -27.13 -20.76
C SER A 71 2.83 -26.03 -19.70
N ARG A 72 1.63 -25.95 -19.10
CA ARG A 72 1.34 -25.06 -17.98
C ARG A 72 2.38 -25.23 -16.88
N LYS A 73 2.94 -24.13 -16.38
CA LYS A 73 3.92 -24.18 -15.28
C LYS A 73 3.21 -24.50 -13.97
N ARG A 74 3.90 -25.17 -13.05
CA ARG A 74 3.40 -25.39 -11.68
C ARG A 74 4.20 -24.55 -10.69
N ILE A 75 3.50 -23.74 -9.91
CA ILE A 75 4.05 -22.80 -8.94
C ILE A 75 3.63 -23.26 -7.53
N ALA A 76 4.60 -23.53 -6.67
CA ALA A 76 4.37 -23.76 -5.26
C ALA A 76 4.67 -22.50 -4.46
N VAL A 77 3.77 -22.12 -3.55
CA VAL A 77 3.97 -21.03 -2.58
C VAL A 77 3.95 -21.63 -1.18
N VAL A 78 5.06 -21.60 -0.48
CA VAL A 78 5.24 -22.21 0.84
C VAL A 78 5.15 -21.14 1.93
N GLY A 79 4.03 -21.14 2.64
CA GLY A 79 3.63 -20.17 3.68
C GLY A 79 2.44 -19.34 3.25
N ALA A 80 1.29 -19.47 3.92
CA ALA A 80 0.06 -18.71 3.62
C ALA A 80 -0.13 -17.51 4.57
N GLY A 81 0.96 -16.80 4.85
CA GLY A 81 0.93 -15.49 5.51
C GLY A 81 0.66 -14.35 4.52
N PHE A 82 0.81 -13.10 4.97
CA PHE A 82 0.63 -11.91 4.12
C PHE A 82 1.43 -11.97 2.81
N ALA A 83 2.72 -12.33 2.86
CA ALA A 83 3.57 -12.40 1.67
C ALA A 83 3.09 -13.47 0.67
N GLY A 84 2.87 -14.70 1.13
CA GLY A 84 2.51 -15.84 0.27
C GLY A 84 1.14 -15.68 -0.38
N LEU A 85 0.13 -15.23 0.38
CA LEU A 85 -1.17 -14.92 -0.19
C LEU A 85 -1.08 -13.76 -1.19
N THR A 86 -0.25 -12.75 -0.92
CA THR A 86 -0.12 -11.58 -1.81
C THR A 86 0.56 -11.94 -3.13
N VAL A 87 1.64 -12.73 -3.13
CA VAL A 87 2.30 -13.15 -4.39
C VAL A 87 1.37 -14.04 -5.21
N ALA A 88 0.66 -14.98 -4.58
CA ALA A 88 -0.32 -15.82 -5.25
C ALA A 88 -1.47 -14.99 -5.85
N ALA A 89 -2.02 -14.05 -5.08
CA ALA A 89 -3.06 -13.13 -5.57
C ALA A 89 -2.57 -12.24 -6.72
N GLY A 90 -1.33 -11.75 -6.66
CA GLY A 90 -0.72 -10.99 -7.75
C GLY A 90 -0.63 -11.80 -9.04
N LEU A 91 -0.13 -13.04 -8.97
CA LEU A 91 -0.04 -13.95 -10.12
C LEU A 91 -1.43 -14.32 -10.67
N LEU A 92 -2.42 -14.54 -9.80
CA LEU A 92 -3.82 -14.78 -10.19
C LEU A 92 -4.40 -13.58 -10.95
N LYS A 93 -4.24 -12.36 -10.44
CA LYS A 93 -4.72 -11.15 -11.14
C LYS A 93 -4.03 -10.94 -12.49
N LYS A 94 -2.76 -11.33 -12.62
CA LYS A 94 -2.02 -11.31 -13.90
C LYS A 94 -2.43 -12.43 -14.86
N ARG A 95 -3.27 -13.37 -14.43
CA ARG A 95 -3.79 -14.49 -15.23
C ARG A 95 -2.65 -15.29 -15.89
N VAL A 96 -1.64 -15.62 -15.09
CA VAL A 96 -0.48 -16.40 -15.54
C VAL A 96 -0.89 -17.77 -16.07
N ASN A 97 -0.20 -18.29 -17.09
CA ASN A 97 -0.40 -19.65 -17.58
C ASN A 97 0.30 -20.67 -16.66
N ALA A 98 -0.19 -20.77 -15.42
CA ALA A 98 0.37 -21.63 -14.40
C ALA A 98 -0.70 -22.16 -13.42
N ASP A 99 -0.42 -23.29 -12.79
CA ASP A 99 -1.17 -23.79 -11.63
C ASP A 99 -0.46 -23.35 -10.35
N ILE A 100 -1.21 -22.80 -9.40
CA ILE A 100 -0.68 -22.24 -8.16
C ILE A 100 -1.16 -23.10 -7.00
N THR A 101 -0.21 -23.68 -6.27
CA THR A 101 -0.49 -24.41 -5.02
C THR A 101 0.11 -23.67 -3.83
N VAL A 102 -0.74 -23.27 -2.88
CA VAL A 102 -0.31 -22.60 -1.65
C VAL A 102 -0.31 -23.59 -0.49
N PHE A 103 0.77 -23.64 0.28
CA PHE A 103 0.93 -24.55 1.42
C PHE A 103 1.06 -23.77 2.73
N GLU A 104 0.34 -24.18 3.77
CA GLU A 104 0.44 -23.66 5.12
C GLU A 104 0.56 -24.79 6.14
N ARG A 105 1.57 -24.70 7.00
CA ARG A 105 1.85 -25.71 8.03
C ARG A 105 0.74 -25.76 9.09
N ARG A 106 0.12 -24.62 9.37
CA ARG A 106 -0.94 -24.47 10.38
C ARG A 106 -2.31 -24.73 9.79
N ASP A 107 -3.29 -24.98 10.66
CA ASP A 107 -4.68 -25.28 10.31
C ASP A 107 -5.42 -24.14 9.59
N THR A 108 -4.89 -22.91 9.66
CA THR A 108 -5.45 -21.73 9.00
C THR A 108 -4.35 -20.90 8.34
N VAL A 109 -4.73 -20.19 7.29
CA VAL A 109 -3.94 -19.11 6.69
C VAL A 109 -3.77 -17.94 7.67
N MET A 110 -2.69 -17.16 7.50
CA MET A 110 -2.28 -16.06 8.38
C MET A 110 -2.30 -16.41 9.90
N PRO A 111 -1.73 -17.56 10.31
CA PRO A 111 -1.95 -18.14 11.65
C PRO A 111 -1.34 -17.34 12.81
N LEU A 112 -0.41 -16.43 12.52
CA LEU A 112 0.20 -15.56 13.53
C LEU A 112 -0.78 -14.44 13.93
N GLN A 113 -1.34 -13.74 12.95
CA GLN A 113 -2.20 -12.56 13.19
C GLN A 113 -3.67 -12.92 13.39
N HIS A 114 -4.11 -14.09 12.93
CA HIS A 114 -5.48 -14.54 13.11
C HIS A 114 -5.86 -14.59 14.60
N GLY A 115 -6.91 -13.85 14.98
CA GLY A 115 -7.38 -13.74 16.37
C GLY A 115 -6.48 -12.88 17.29
N SER A 116 -5.53 -12.12 16.75
CA SER A 116 -4.69 -11.20 17.52
C SER A 116 -5.36 -9.83 17.67
N ASP A 117 -6.10 -9.63 18.77
CA ASP A 117 -6.86 -8.40 19.05
C ASP A 117 -6.05 -7.36 19.82
N SER A 118 -4.98 -7.80 20.49
CA SER A 118 -4.14 -6.96 21.35
C SER A 118 -3.07 -6.16 20.59
N ARG A 119 -2.86 -6.48 19.30
CA ARG A 119 -1.86 -5.83 18.44
C ARG A 119 -2.56 -4.97 17.40
N TRP A 120 -2.09 -3.74 17.27
CA TRP A 120 -2.55 -2.82 16.24
C TRP A 120 -1.58 -2.86 15.05
N LEU A 121 -2.13 -2.92 13.85
CA LEU A 121 -1.38 -2.83 12.61
C LEU A 121 -1.70 -1.51 11.93
N HIS A 122 -0.66 -0.80 11.52
CA HIS A 122 -0.77 0.41 10.72
C HIS A 122 0.28 0.34 9.61
N PRO A 123 -0.08 0.64 8.35
CA PRO A 123 0.80 0.41 7.20
C PRO A 123 2.04 1.31 7.19
N HIS A 124 1.88 2.60 7.50
CA HIS A 124 2.93 3.60 7.30
C HIS A 124 3.50 4.24 8.58
N ILE A 125 2.98 3.90 9.78
CA ILE A 125 3.30 4.66 11.00
C ILE A 125 4.78 4.59 11.39
N TYR A 126 5.46 3.50 11.00
CA TYR A 126 6.90 3.31 11.22
C TYR A 126 7.77 4.34 10.50
N ASP A 127 7.23 5.00 9.47
CA ASP A 127 7.89 6.06 8.70
C ASP A 127 7.70 7.46 9.32
N TRP A 128 6.88 7.59 10.36
CA TRP A 128 6.66 8.87 11.03
C TRP A 128 7.99 9.48 11.54
N PRO A 129 8.23 10.79 11.37
CA PRO A 129 7.31 11.86 10.97
C PRO A 129 7.28 12.20 9.48
N SER A 130 7.68 11.28 8.59
CA SER A 130 7.56 11.55 7.15
C SER A 130 6.11 11.86 6.76
N GLN A 131 5.93 12.74 5.79
CA GLN A 131 4.62 13.05 5.21
C GLN A 131 3.94 11.74 4.76
N GLY A 132 2.61 11.66 4.87
CA GLY A 132 1.84 10.45 4.53
C GLY A 132 2.01 9.24 5.46
N SER A 133 2.89 9.29 6.47
CA SER A 133 3.09 8.20 7.43
C SER A 133 1.85 7.88 8.29
N GLU A 134 0.90 8.81 8.35
CA GLU A 134 -0.39 8.67 9.06
C GLU A 134 -1.53 8.17 8.16
N ALA A 135 -1.23 7.80 6.90
CA ALA A 135 -2.23 7.21 6.02
C ALA A 135 -2.71 5.85 6.56
N TYR A 136 -4.04 5.69 6.65
CA TYR A 136 -4.65 4.52 7.26
C TYR A 136 -4.66 3.30 6.35
N SER A 137 -4.82 3.52 5.04
CA SER A 137 -4.83 2.46 4.04
C SER A 137 -3.41 2.11 3.63
N ALA A 138 -3.14 0.81 3.44
CA ALA A 138 -1.91 0.33 2.82
C ALA A 138 -1.81 0.70 1.33
N ALA A 139 -2.95 1.11 0.75
CA ALA A 139 -3.15 1.50 -0.64
C ALA A 139 -2.63 0.48 -1.68
N LEU A 140 -2.52 -0.80 -1.32
CA LEU A 140 -2.00 -1.84 -2.20
C LEU A 140 -2.98 -2.17 -3.35
N PRO A 141 -2.49 -2.44 -4.58
CA PRO A 141 -3.35 -2.82 -5.71
C PRO A 141 -3.92 -4.25 -5.58
N VAL A 142 -3.38 -5.04 -4.64
CA VAL A 142 -3.76 -6.43 -4.39
C VAL A 142 -3.74 -6.66 -2.88
N LEU A 143 -4.84 -7.23 -2.35
CA LEU A 143 -5.01 -7.51 -0.91
C LEU A 143 -4.77 -6.27 -0.02
N ASN A 144 -5.40 -5.15 -0.38
CA ASN A 144 -5.35 -3.92 0.42
C ASN A 144 -5.99 -4.10 1.80
N TRP A 145 -5.57 -3.28 2.76
CA TRP A 145 -6.14 -3.22 4.10
C TRP A 145 -5.95 -1.83 4.72
N THR A 146 -6.75 -1.54 5.73
CA THR A 146 -6.69 -0.31 6.52
C THR A 146 -6.28 -0.62 7.96
N ALA A 147 -5.62 0.35 8.60
CA ALA A 147 -5.07 0.22 9.94
C ALA A 147 -6.16 -0.23 10.93
N SER A 148 -5.92 -1.36 11.59
CA SER A 148 -6.86 -1.95 12.53
C SER A 148 -6.16 -2.91 13.51
N ARG A 149 -6.92 -3.61 14.34
CA ARG A 149 -6.40 -4.77 15.08
C ARG A 149 -5.86 -5.81 14.09
N ALA A 150 -4.83 -6.55 14.48
CA ALA A 150 -4.22 -7.54 13.60
C ALA A 150 -5.23 -8.62 13.13
N SER A 151 -6.17 -9.01 13.99
CA SER A 151 -7.32 -9.86 13.65
C SER A 151 -8.23 -9.24 12.58
N ASP A 152 -8.60 -7.97 12.74
CA ASP A 152 -9.46 -7.24 11.80
C ASP A 152 -8.77 -7.03 10.44
N VAL A 153 -7.45 -6.80 10.42
CA VAL A 153 -6.66 -6.73 9.18
C VAL A 153 -6.64 -8.08 8.45
N VAL A 154 -6.55 -9.20 9.18
CA VAL A 154 -6.68 -10.54 8.59
C VAL A 154 -8.04 -10.71 7.91
N VAL A 155 -9.13 -10.25 8.53
CA VAL A 155 -10.48 -10.29 7.92
C VAL A 155 -10.53 -9.48 6.61
N GLN A 156 -9.96 -8.27 6.60
CA GLN A 156 -9.89 -7.43 5.39
C GLN A 156 -9.11 -8.12 4.27
N VAL A 157 -7.92 -8.65 4.56
CA VAL A 157 -7.09 -9.35 3.57
C VAL A 157 -7.75 -10.63 3.05
N LEU A 158 -8.43 -11.40 3.91
CA LEU A 158 -9.18 -12.58 3.45
C LEU A 158 -10.40 -12.23 2.60
N SER A 159 -11.03 -11.08 2.84
CA SER A 159 -12.06 -10.56 1.94
C SER A 159 -11.48 -10.27 0.55
N GLY A 160 -10.36 -9.54 0.49
CA GLY A 160 -9.67 -9.28 -0.78
C GLY A 160 -9.20 -10.56 -1.48
N TRP A 161 -8.74 -11.56 -0.73
CA TRP A 161 -8.37 -12.87 -1.25
C TRP A 161 -9.57 -13.57 -1.88
N ARG A 162 -10.71 -13.61 -1.19
CA ARG A 162 -11.96 -14.18 -1.69
C ARG A 162 -12.37 -13.54 -3.01
N ASP A 163 -12.26 -12.21 -3.12
CA ASP A 163 -12.62 -11.48 -4.33
C ASP A 163 -11.70 -11.86 -5.50
N VAL A 164 -10.38 -11.92 -5.28
CA VAL A 164 -9.42 -12.35 -6.31
C VAL A 164 -9.62 -13.81 -6.72
N ALA A 165 -9.83 -14.71 -5.76
CA ALA A 165 -10.02 -16.14 -6.02
C ALA A 165 -11.37 -16.46 -6.70
N ARG A 166 -12.40 -15.62 -6.53
CA ARG A 166 -13.71 -15.74 -7.18
C ARG A 166 -13.80 -15.03 -8.53
N ALA A 167 -12.94 -14.05 -8.78
CA ALA A 167 -13.02 -13.21 -9.96
C ALA A 167 -13.00 -14.06 -11.24
N LYS A 168 -13.96 -13.81 -12.14
CA LYS A 168 -13.93 -14.38 -13.49
C LYS A 168 -12.77 -13.74 -14.25
N GLN A 169 -11.74 -14.52 -14.54
CA GLN A 169 -10.56 -14.04 -15.25
C GLN A 169 -10.76 -14.13 -16.76
N THR A 170 -11.44 -13.12 -17.33
CA THR A 170 -11.57 -12.98 -18.79
C THR A 170 -10.20 -12.81 -19.45
N ALA A 171 -9.93 -13.61 -20.48
CA ALA A 171 -8.72 -13.49 -21.27
C ALA A 171 -8.74 -12.19 -22.09
N PRO A 172 -7.63 -11.43 -22.15
CA PRO A 172 -7.37 -10.51 -23.25
C PRO A 172 -7.43 -11.24 -24.59
N GLU A 173 -7.79 -10.54 -25.67
CA GLU A 173 -7.80 -11.17 -27.00
C GLU A 173 -6.37 -11.57 -27.39
N GLY A 174 -6.24 -12.74 -28.02
CA GLY A 174 -4.95 -13.34 -28.34
C GLY A 174 -4.27 -14.10 -27.19
N ILE A 175 -4.88 -14.18 -25.99
CA ILE A 175 -4.46 -15.12 -24.94
C ILE A 175 -5.40 -16.33 -24.94
N ASN A 176 -4.87 -17.51 -25.25
CA ASN A 176 -5.65 -18.74 -25.35
C ASN A 176 -5.51 -19.67 -24.13
N SER A 177 -4.56 -19.38 -23.24
CA SER A 177 -4.40 -20.12 -21.97
C SER A 177 -5.65 -20.03 -21.09
N GLU A 178 -5.94 -21.11 -20.36
CA GLU A 178 -6.94 -21.13 -19.30
C GLU A 178 -6.48 -20.31 -18.08
N PRO A 179 -7.41 -19.73 -17.29
CA PRO A 179 -7.05 -18.96 -16.11
C PRO A 179 -6.40 -19.85 -15.03
N PRO A 180 -5.38 -19.37 -14.31
CA PRO A 180 -4.59 -20.14 -13.33
C PRO A 180 -5.47 -20.98 -12.39
N GLU A 181 -5.16 -22.27 -12.25
CA GLU A 181 -5.78 -23.10 -11.23
C GLU A 181 -5.17 -22.78 -9.86
N LEU A 182 -6.00 -22.79 -8.81
CA LEU A 182 -5.59 -22.46 -7.44
C LEU A 182 -5.98 -23.59 -6.51
N ARG A 183 -4.96 -24.19 -5.87
CA ARG A 183 -5.11 -25.14 -4.77
C ARG A 183 -4.49 -24.56 -3.51
N LEU A 184 -5.11 -24.85 -2.36
CA LEU A 184 -4.62 -24.38 -1.07
C LEU A 184 -4.66 -25.52 -0.07
N TYR A 185 -3.53 -25.78 0.57
CA TYR A 185 -3.39 -26.78 1.61
C TYR A 185 -3.03 -26.11 2.93
N CYS A 186 -3.80 -26.44 3.97
CA CYS A 186 -3.47 -26.12 5.35
C CYS A 186 -3.14 -27.41 6.11
N ASN A 187 -2.70 -27.24 7.35
CA ASN A 187 -2.32 -28.35 8.22
C ASN A 187 -1.26 -29.24 7.57
N THR A 188 -0.36 -28.63 6.79
CA THR A 188 0.68 -29.34 6.06
C THR A 188 1.77 -29.80 7.02
N ARG A 189 1.57 -30.98 7.63
CA ARG A 189 2.40 -31.54 8.72
C ARG A 189 3.74 -32.08 8.23
N HIS A 190 3.77 -32.52 6.98
CA HIS A 190 4.97 -32.89 6.26
C HIS A 190 5.01 -32.05 4.99
N LEU A 191 6.15 -31.40 4.74
CA LEU A 191 6.45 -30.75 3.47
C LEU A 191 7.95 -30.83 3.26
N LEU A 192 8.39 -31.51 2.20
CA LEU A 192 9.79 -31.65 1.85
C LEU A 192 10.00 -31.23 0.40
N ILE A 193 10.88 -30.27 0.20
CA ILE A 193 11.29 -29.75 -1.11
C ILE A 193 12.66 -30.32 -1.42
N ARG A 194 12.77 -31.01 -2.54
CA ARG A 194 14.01 -31.58 -3.03
C ARG A 194 14.19 -31.35 -4.52
N ARG A 195 15.41 -31.50 -5.00
CA ARG A 195 15.65 -31.45 -6.45
C ARG A 195 14.94 -32.61 -7.14
N SER A 196 14.26 -32.30 -8.23
CA SER A 196 13.70 -33.30 -9.13
C SER A 196 14.81 -34.00 -9.92
N SER A 197 14.47 -35.11 -10.56
CA SER A 197 15.31 -35.72 -11.61
C SER A 197 15.55 -34.78 -12.80
N HIS A 198 14.71 -33.75 -12.96
CA HIS A 198 14.88 -32.70 -13.96
C HIS A 198 15.46 -31.43 -13.32
N PRO A 199 16.60 -30.90 -13.81
CA PRO A 199 17.35 -29.84 -13.13
C PRO A 199 16.61 -28.50 -13.04
N SER A 200 15.58 -28.28 -13.87
CA SER A 200 14.74 -27.08 -13.88
C SER A 200 13.49 -27.18 -13.00
N GLN A 201 13.30 -28.29 -12.28
CA GLN A 201 12.12 -28.52 -11.44
C GLN A 201 12.50 -28.93 -10.02
N MET A 202 11.59 -28.63 -9.10
CA MET A 202 11.64 -29.13 -7.72
C MET A 202 10.55 -30.18 -7.54
N GLU A 203 10.82 -31.19 -6.75
CA GLU A 203 9.81 -32.13 -6.29
C GLU A 203 9.42 -31.75 -4.86
N ILE A 204 8.12 -31.63 -4.62
CA ILE A 204 7.57 -31.35 -3.30
C ILE A 204 6.73 -32.55 -2.89
N GLU A 205 7.04 -33.12 -1.74
CA GLU A 205 6.24 -34.14 -1.06
C GLU A 205 5.55 -33.48 0.14
N TRP A 206 4.25 -33.73 0.32
CA TRP A 206 3.51 -33.14 1.43
C TRP A 206 2.43 -34.07 1.98
N ILE A 207 2.05 -33.81 3.24
CA ILE A 207 0.83 -34.34 3.85
C ILE A 207 0.04 -33.15 4.38
N GLY A 208 -1.15 -32.89 3.84
CA GLY A 208 -1.96 -31.72 4.19
C GLY A 208 -3.44 -31.89 3.88
N GLU A 209 -4.23 -30.89 4.28
CA GLU A 209 -5.68 -30.84 4.07
C GLU A 209 -6.01 -29.76 3.04
N GLU A 210 -6.62 -30.15 1.92
CA GLU A 210 -7.06 -29.20 0.90
C GLU A 210 -8.22 -28.33 1.43
N ARG A 211 -8.13 -27.02 1.19
CA ARG A 211 -9.08 -26.01 1.67
C ARG A 211 -9.83 -25.38 0.51
N ASP A 212 -10.98 -24.79 0.80
CA ASP A 212 -11.71 -23.99 -0.19
C ASP A 212 -10.84 -22.81 -0.62
N ARG A 213 -10.62 -22.69 -1.94
CA ARG A 213 -9.75 -21.68 -2.53
C ARG A 213 -10.23 -20.24 -2.27
N THR A 214 -11.52 -20.03 -2.01
CA THR A 214 -12.14 -18.71 -1.77
C THR A 214 -12.36 -18.42 -0.29
N GLU A 215 -12.55 -19.47 0.51
CA GLU A 215 -12.76 -19.42 1.95
C GLU A 215 -11.83 -20.42 2.66
N PRO A 216 -10.52 -20.08 2.80
CA PRO A 216 -9.50 -21.02 3.28
C PRO A 216 -9.73 -21.60 4.69
N ALA A 217 -10.69 -21.05 5.45
CA ALA A 217 -11.12 -21.57 6.74
C ALA A 217 -11.93 -22.87 6.61
N LEU A 218 -12.52 -23.14 5.45
CA LEU A 218 -13.34 -24.32 5.18
C LEU A 218 -12.52 -25.41 4.46
N PRO A 219 -12.74 -26.70 4.77
CA PRO A 219 -12.23 -27.79 3.95
C PRO A 219 -12.75 -27.71 2.51
N ALA A 220 -11.99 -28.21 1.55
CA ALA A 220 -12.49 -28.38 0.19
C ALA A 220 -13.67 -29.38 0.17
N ALA A 221 -14.70 -29.08 -0.63
CA ALA A 221 -15.98 -29.80 -0.61
C ALA A 221 -15.85 -31.33 -0.81
N ASP A 222 -14.86 -31.76 -1.60
CA ASP A 222 -14.68 -33.16 -2.00
C ASP A 222 -13.49 -33.86 -1.31
N GLN A 223 -12.71 -33.16 -0.48
CA GLN A 223 -11.50 -33.69 0.18
C GLN A 223 -11.35 -33.18 1.63
N PRO A 224 -12.22 -33.59 2.57
CA PRO A 224 -12.18 -33.10 3.95
C PRO A 224 -11.08 -33.75 4.81
N ALA A 225 -10.33 -34.73 4.28
CA ALA A 225 -9.35 -35.51 5.03
C ALA A 225 -7.91 -35.21 4.58
N PRO A 226 -6.91 -35.30 5.47
CA PRO A 226 -5.52 -35.15 5.10
C PRO A 226 -5.10 -36.19 4.05
N SER A 227 -4.47 -35.74 2.96
CA SER A 227 -3.87 -36.59 1.92
C SER A 227 -2.36 -36.41 1.90
N GLY A 228 -1.65 -37.51 1.59
CA GLY A 228 -0.22 -37.49 1.28
C GLY A 228 -0.03 -37.53 -0.23
N GLU A 229 0.66 -36.53 -0.77
CA GLU A 229 0.85 -36.34 -2.21
C GLU A 229 2.29 -35.91 -2.50
N SER A 230 2.73 -36.10 -3.74
CA SER A 230 3.97 -35.51 -4.24
C SER A 230 3.78 -35.03 -5.67
N ASP A 231 4.43 -33.91 -5.99
CA ASP A 231 4.36 -33.34 -7.33
C ASP A 231 5.61 -32.51 -7.69
N LYS A 232 5.75 -32.21 -8.98
CA LYS A 232 6.87 -31.44 -9.55
C LYS A 232 6.45 -30.02 -9.87
N PHE A 233 7.24 -29.06 -9.42
CA PHE A 233 7.01 -27.63 -9.57
C PHE A 233 8.14 -26.97 -10.36
N ASP A 234 7.78 -26.08 -11.27
CA ASP A 234 8.71 -25.30 -12.11
C ASP A 234 9.18 -24.02 -11.39
N VAL A 235 8.42 -23.57 -10.39
CA VAL A 235 8.72 -22.41 -9.55
C VAL A 235 8.33 -22.72 -8.12
N VAL A 236 9.22 -22.46 -7.16
CA VAL A 236 8.94 -22.61 -5.73
C VAL A 236 9.20 -21.29 -5.04
N ILE A 237 8.22 -20.75 -4.32
CA ILE A 237 8.30 -19.48 -3.61
C ILE A 237 8.22 -19.74 -2.11
N LEU A 238 9.30 -19.49 -1.39
CA LEU A 238 9.39 -19.60 0.06
C LEU A 238 8.96 -18.26 0.69
N ALA A 239 7.78 -18.27 1.31
CA ALA A 239 7.12 -17.12 1.91
C ALA A 239 6.86 -17.34 3.42
N VAL A 240 7.86 -17.84 4.14
CA VAL A 240 7.79 -18.22 5.57
C VAL A 240 7.53 -17.03 6.52
N GLY A 241 7.65 -15.80 6.04
CA GLY A 241 7.16 -14.58 6.71
C GLY A 241 7.89 -14.25 8.01
N PHE A 242 7.13 -13.87 9.05
CA PHE A 242 7.67 -13.31 10.29
C PHE A 242 8.42 -14.33 11.16
N GLY A 243 8.10 -15.63 11.07
CA GLY A 243 8.59 -16.65 11.98
C GLY A 243 7.98 -16.56 13.39
N LEU A 244 8.41 -17.48 14.27
CA LEU A 244 8.03 -17.50 15.70
C LEU A 244 9.16 -16.94 16.56
N GLU A 245 8.85 -16.27 17.67
CA GLU A 245 9.88 -15.76 18.58
C GLU A 245 10.71 -16.89 19.23
N THR A 246 12.02 -16.66 19.36
CA THR A 246 12.93 -17.51 20.14
C THR A 246 12.74 -17.26 21.64
N ASP A 247 12.89 -18.31 22.46
CA ASP A 247 13.07 -18.19 23.92
C ASP A 247 11.98 -17.39 24.67
N SER A 248 10.78 -17.28 24.09
CA SER A 248 9.68 -16.49 24.65
C SER A 248 8.58 -17.38 25.20
N ALA A 249 8.20 -17.17 26.47
CA ALA A 249 7.04 -17.85 27.06
C ALA A 249 5.71 -17.37 26.46
N THR A 250 5.69 -16.22 25.78
CA THR A 250 4.49 -15.65 25.17
C THR A 250 4.84 -14.98 23.84
N TYR A 251 4.37 -15.57 22.75
CA TYR A 251 4.57 -15.06 21.38
C TYR A 251 3.95 -13.68 21.17
N TYR A 252 4.58 -12.85 20.33
CA TYR A 252 4.18 -11.45 20.15
C TYR A 252 2.73 -11.30 19.69
N TRP A 253 2.26 -12.18 18.82
CA TRP A 253 0.93 -12.09 18.25
C TRP A 253 -0.18 -12.68 19.14
N ARG A 254 0.15 -13.26 20.30
CA ARG A 254 -0.87 -13.81 21.20
C ARG A 254 -1.51 -12.71 22.02
N ASN A 255 -2.82 -12.86 22.27
CA ASN A 255 -3.54 -11.95 23.15
C ASN A 255 -2.97 -12.02 24.57
N ASP A 256 -2.81 -10.86 25.17
CA ASP A 256 -2.24 -10.67 26.50
C ASP A 256 -2.95 -9.52 27.22
N THR A 257 -2.62 -9.31 28.49
CA THR A 257 -3.22 -8.27 29.33
C THR A 257 -2.29 -7.08 29.57
N LEU A 258 -1.17 -6.95 28.84
CA LEU A 258 -0.12 -5.96 29.13
C LEU A 258 -0.63 -4.51 29.05
N ALA A 259 -1.54 -4.23 28.12
CA ALA A 259 -2.14 -2.91 27.93
C ALA A 259 -3.34 -2.62 28.87
N GLN A 260 -3.66 -3.52 29.80
CA GLN A 260 -4.78 -3.37 30.73
C GLN A 260 -4.28 -3.02 32.14
N PRO A 261 -5.07 -2.25 32.93
CA PRO A 261 -4.81 -2.07 34.36
C PRO A 261 -4.84 -3.40 35.11
N GLN A 262 -4.00 -3.56 36.12
CA GLN A 262 -4.07 -4.75 36.96
C GLN A 262 -5.22 -4.67 37.96
N LEU A 263 -5.98 -5.76 38.06
CA LEU A 263 -7.14 -5.85 38.97
C LEU A 263 -6.74 -6.24 40.40
N GLY A 264 -5.69 -7.06 40.56
CA GLY A 264 -5.34 -7.68 41.85
C GLY A 264 -4.17 -7.06 42.60
N GLN A 265 -3.34 -6.23 41.95
CA GLN A 265 -2.18 -5.59 42.57
C GLN A 265 -2.15 -4.11 42.21
N ALA A 266 -1.86 -3.26 43.20
CA ALA A 266 -1.78 -1.81 42.98
C ALA A 266 -0.60 -1.43 42.07
N ARG A 267 0.49 -2.22 42.08
CA ARG A 267 1.67 -1.99 41.23
C ARG A 267 2.37 -3.30 40.90
N SER A 268 2.96 -3.40 39.71
CA SER A 268 3.82 -4.54 39.37
C SER A 268 4.99 -4.18 38.48
N THR A 269 6.10 -4.86 38.72
CA THR A 269 7.32 -4.75 37.93
C THR A 269 7.33 -5.79 36.82
N TYR A 270 7.72 -5.35 35.62
CA TYR A 270 7.95 -6.16 34.43
C TYR A 270 9.41 -6.04 33.98
N ILE A 271 9.91 -7.09 33.33
CA ILE A 271 11.17 -7.03 32.58
C ILE A 271 10.83 -7.13 31.11
N VAL A 272 11.25 -6.15 30.32
CA VAL A 272 11.19 -6.21 28.86
C VAL A 272 12.62 -6.40 28.36
N SER A 273 12.88 -7.51 27.67
CA SER A 273 14.19 -7.82 27.10
C SER A 273 14.13 -7.88 25.59
N GLY A 274 14.78 -6.92 24.94
CA GLY A 274 14.82 -6.80 23.49
C GLY A 274 15.16 -5.38 23.07
N SER A 275 15.66 -5.22 21.85
CA SER A 275 16.05 -3.92 21.28
C SER A 275 15.38 -3.62 19.93
N GLY A 276 14.33 -4.37 19.55
CA GLY A 276 13.57 -4.15 18.32
C GLY A 276 12.19 -3.53 18.60
N ASP A 277 11.46 -3.21 17.52
CA ASP A 277 10.14 -2.57 17.62
C ASP A 277 9.15 -3.34 18.50
N GLY A 278 9.10 -4.68 18.43
CA GLY A 278 8.20 -5.47 19.28
C GLY A 278 8.47 -5.29 20.78
N ALA A 279 9.74 -5.09 21.18
CA ALA A 279 10.09 -4.80 22.57
C ALA A 279 9.66 -3.38 22.98
N MET A 280 9.84 -2.41 22.07
CA MET A 280 9.43 -1.03 22.31
C MET A 280 7.92 -0.90 22.44
N VAL A 281 7.16 -1.59 21.58
CA VAL A 281 5.69 -1.64 21.66
C VAL A 281 5.23 -2.19 23.01
N ASP A 282 5.82 -3.30 23.50
CA ASP A 282 5.45 -3.86 24.80
C ASP A 282 5.86 -2.93 25.97
N LEU A 283 7.01 -2.25 25.89
CA LEU A 283 7.39 -1.18 26.83
C LEU A 283 6.34 -0.06 26.86
N PHE A 284 5.88 0.40 25.71
CA PHE A 284 4.91 1.50 25.61
C PHE A 284 3.54 1.10 26.15
N ARG A 285 3.06 -0.11 25.82
CA ARG A 285 1.82 -0.68 26.37
C ARG A 285 1.84 -0.77 27.88
N LEU A 286 3.01 -1.07 28.45
CA LEU A 286 3.20 -1.13 29.90
C LEU A 286 3.30 0.25 30.55
N ARG A 287 3.85 1.28 29.88
CA ARG A 287 4.14 2.58 30.53
C ARG A 287 3.18 3.72 30.18
N ILE A 288 2.46 3.62 29.07
CA ILE A 288 1.57 4.68 28.57
C ILE A 288 0.12 4.22 28.71
N SER A 289 -0.70 5.04 29.38
CA SER A 289 -2.13 4.80 29.54
C SER A 289 -2.85 4.98 28.21
N HIS A 290 -3.75 4.03 27.91
CA HIS A 290 -4.49 3.95 26.63
C HIS A 290 -3.56 4.01 25.41
N PHE A 291 -2.43 3.30 25.46
CA PHE A 291 -1.46 3.30 24.37
C PHE A 291 -2.07 2.75 23.07
N ARG A 292 -1.97 3.55 22.02
CA ARG A 292 -2.33 3.24 20.63
C ARG A 292 -1.25 3.84 19.74
N GLN A 293 -0.52 3.01 18.99
CA GLN A 293 0.70 3.43 18.29
C GLN A 293 0.42 4.50 17.21
N ASP A 294 -0.71 4.36 16.53
CA ASP A 294 -1.20 5.31 15.52
C ASP A 294 -1.64 6.65 16.13
N ARG A 295 -2.17 6.64 17.36
CA ARG A 295 -2.72 7.84 18.04
C ARG A 295 -1.71 8.60 18.87
N ILE A 296 -0.80 7.90 19.53
CA ILE A 296 0.06 8.47 20.57
C ILE A 296 0.88 9.65 20.04
N LEU A 297 1.35 9.59 18.79
CA LEU A 297 2.14 10.64 18.19
C LEU A 297 1.27 11.88 17.90
N ALA A 298 0.11 11.71 17.29
CA ALA A 298 -0.85 12.81 17.10
C ALA A 298 -1.25 13.48 18.41
N GLU A 299 -1.61 12.68 19.41
CA GLU A 299 -2.04 13.18 20.73
C GLU A 299 -0.92 13.95 21.46
N LEU A 300 0.34 13.55 21.27
CA LEU A 300 1.48 14.23 21.88
C LEU A 300 1.89 15.49 21.10
N PHE A 301 1.95 15.42 19.77
CA PHE A 301 2.56 16.44 18.90
C PHE A 301 1.56 17.39 18.23
N SER A 302 0.24 17.22 18.41
CA SER A 302 -0.78 18.09 17.81
C SER A 302 -0.56 19.58 18.10
N GLY A 303 -0.66 20.41 17.06
CA GLY A 303 -0.43 21.86 17.08
C GLY A 303 1.04 22.27 17.29
N ARG A 304 2.01 21.46 16.84
CA ARG A 304 3.46 21.69 17.03
C ARG A 304 4.26 21.59 15.71
N ALA A 305 3.81 22.29 14.68
CA ALA A 305 4.39 22.24 13.32
C ALA A 305 5.92 22.47 13.29
N ASP A 306 6.44 23.43 14.06
CA ASP A 306 7.88 23.72 14.08
C ASP A 306 8.72 22.56 14.64
N LEU A 307 8.21 21.89 15.69
CA LEU A 307 8.88 20.71 16.26
C LEU A 307 8.83 19.53 15.29
N LEU A 308 7.70 19.33 14.60
CA LEU A 308 7.57 18.29 13.56
C LEU A 308 8.56 18.52 12.41
N ARG A 309 8.71 19.76 11.96
CA ARG A 309 9.67 20.13 10.91
C ARG A 309 11.10 19.73 11.31
N THR A 310 11.53 20.11 12.51
CA THR A 310 12.88 19.75 13.01
C THR A 310 13.04 18.24 13.20
N LEU A 311 11.99 17.52 13.62
CA LEU A 311 12.05 16.06 13.74
C LEU A 311 12.20 15.36 12.39
N ARG A 312 11.56 15.87 11.33
CA ARG A 312 11.75 15.38 9.95
C ARG A 312 13.20 15.55 9.49
N GLU A 313 13.77 16.75 9.68
CA GLU A 313 15.17 17.02 9.36
C GLU A 313 16.14 16.09 10.11
N VAL A 314 15.82 15.69 11.35
CA VAL A 314 16.62 14.70 12.08
C VAL A 314 16.42 13.29 11.54
N LYS A 315 15.18 12.89 11.22
CA LYS A 315 14.92 11.58 10.61
C LYS A 315 15.69 11.42 9.29
N ASP A 316 15.61 12.41 8.42
CA ASP A 316 16.23 12.37 7.09
C ASP A 316 17.76 12.28 7.17
N ARG A 317 18.38 12.91 8.20
CA ARG A 317 19.82 12.76 8.49
C ARG A 317 20.17 11.46 9.22
N SER A 318 19.26 10.92 10.05
CA SER A 318 19.50 9.70 10.83
C SER A 318 19.66 8.46 9.96
N ASP A 319 19.15 8.50 8.72
CA ASP A 319 19.34 7.42 7.76
C ASP A 319 20.82 7.30 7.32
N THR A 320 21.63 8.37 7.47
CA THR A 320 23.06 8.38 7.13
C THR A 320 23.99 8.32 8.34
N ASP A 321 23.62 8.89 9.51
CA ASP A 321 24.55 9.13 10.62
C ASP A 321 24.15 8.42 11.94
N GLU A 322 25.14 7.97 12.73
CA GLU A 322 24.93 7.28 14.03
C GLU A 322 24.62 8.22 15.22
N THR A 323 24.24 9.48 14.96
CA THR A 323 24.13 10.55 15.96
C THR A 323 22.71 10.85 16.44
N THR A 324 21.72 10.03 16.10
CA THR A 324 20.28 10.26 16.37
C THR A 324 19.98 10.65 17.83
N PHE A 325 20.62 10.01 18.81
CA PHE A 325 20.41 10.33 20.22
C PHE A 325 20.81 11.78 20.56
N GLU A 326 21.97 12.22 20.10
CA GLU A 326 22.46 13.58 20.33
C GLU A 326 21.63 14.60 19.57
N SER A 327 21.15 14.27 18.36
CA SER A 327 20.22 15.13 17.62
C SER A 327 18.90 15.32 18.35
N LEU A 328 18.31 14.24 18.87
CA LEU A 328 17.09 14.32 19.70
C LEU A 328 17.33 15.10 20.99
N ARG A 329 18.49 14.91 21.62
CA ARG A 329 18.88 15.68 22.79
C ARG A 329 18.97 17.18 22.49
N ALA A 330 19.63 17.55 21.39
CA ALA A 330 19.76 18.94 20.97
C ALA A 330 18.40 19.60 20.72
N ILE A 331 17.42 18.88 20.15
CA ILE A 331 16.04 19.40 19.98
C ILE A 331 15.44 19.78 21.33
N TRP A 332 15.56 18.92 22.35
CA TRP A 332 14.97 19.17 23.66
C TRP A 332 15.76 20.13 24.55
N GLU A 333 17.00 20.45 24.19
CA GLU A 333 17.82 21.48 24.84
C GLU A 333 17.73 22.83 24.10
N ASN A 334 17.07 22.88 22.94
CA ASN A 334 16.91 24.10 22.14
C ASN A 334 15.93 25.08 22.80
N PRO A 335 16.36 26.29 23.20
CA PRO A 335 15.49 27.30 23.80
C PRO A 335 14.32 27.73 22.92
N VAL A 336 14.49 27.72 21.58
CA VAL A 336 13.44 28.11 20.62
C VAL A 336 12.29 27.11 20.63
N LEU A 337 12.57 25.84 20.90
CA LEU A 337 11.57 24.76 20.91
C LEU A 337 11.12 24.40 22.34
N ALA A 338 11.51 25.17 23.37
CA ALA A 338 11.29 24.83 24.77
C ALA A 338 9.80 24.67 25.12
N ASP A 339 8.93 25.57 24.62
CA ASP A 339 7.49 25.50 24.87
C ASP A 339 6.86 24.26 24.22
N SER A 340 7.20 23.99 22.96
CA SER A 340 6.73 22.83 22.20
C SER A 340 7.16 21.51 22.84
N THR A 341 8.45 21.39 23.18
CA THR A 341 9.04 20.18 23.77
C THR A 341 8.55 19.94 25.20
N SER A 342 8.39 21.00 26.00
CA SER A 342 7.81 20.93 27.36
C SER A 342 6.34 20.51 27.32
N ALA A 343 5.56 21.02 26.37
CA ALA A 343 4.17 20.62 26.19
C ALA A 343 4.04 19.13 25.83
N VAL A 344 4.83 18.64 24.87
CA VAL A 344 4.89 17.21 24.49
C VAL A 344 5.24 16.35 25.70
N GLN A 345 6.28 16.74 26.46
CA GLN A 345 6.71 16.01 27.65
C GLN A 345 5.65 16.03 28.76
N GLY A 346 4.96 17.16 28.95
CA GLY A 346 3.84 17.30 29.89
C GLY A 346 2.68 16.38 29.54
N ARG A 347 2.28 16.34 28.26
CA ARG A 347 1.22 15.45 27.74
C ARG A 347 1.58 13.97 27.97
N LEU A 348 2.84 13.58 27.73
CA LEU A 348 3.29 12.20 27.99
C LEU A 348 3.31 11.87 29.48
N ARG A 349 3.83 12.77 30.33
CA ARG A 349 3.85 12.60 31.80
C ARG A 349 2.45 12.36 32.37
N ALA A 350 1.45 13.12 31.90
CA ALA A 350 0.06 12.97 32.32
C ALA A 350 -0.54 11.59 31.98
N ARG A 351 0.06 10.86 31.03
CA ARG A 351 -0.38 9.52 30.61
C ARG A 351 0.45 8.39 31.15
N LEU A 352 1.47 8.65 31.96
CA LEU A 352 2.27 7.57 32.52
C LEU A 352 1.44 6.72 33.46
N ARG A 353 1.44 5.42 33.21
CA ARG A 353 0.86 4.43 34.10
C ARG A 353 1.57 4.45 35.45
N GLN A 354 0.80 4.37 36.53
CA GLN A 354 1.34 4.31 37.89
C GLN A 354 1.25 2.90 38.49
N ASP A 355 0.54 2.00 37.81
CA ASP A 355 0.30 0.61 38.21
C ASP A 355 1.39 -0.36 37.70
N THR A 356 2.37 0.12 36.96
CA THR A 356 3.44 -0.70 36.38
C THR A 356 4.81 -0.05 36.54
N ASP A 357 5.84 -0.88 36.68
CA ASP A 357 7.24 -0.52 36.48
C ASP A 357 7.85 -1.40 35.42
N VAL A 358 8.81 -0.87 34.67
CA VAL A 358 9.51 -1.64 33.65
C VAL A 358 11.02 -1.51 33.82
N LEU A 359 11.68 -2.66 33.89
CA LEU A 359 13.11 -2.82 33.71
C LEU A 359 13.37 -3.17 32.24
N LEU A 360 13.98 -2.24 31.48
CA LEU A 360 14.29 -2.45 30.07
C LEU A 360 15.70 -3.01 29.93
N ARG A 361 15.81 -4.27 29.52
CA ARG A 361 17.09 -4.92 29.21
C ARG A 361 17.39 -4.84 27.72
N VAL A 362 18.43 -4.07 27.38
CA VAL A 362 19.03 -4.03 26.04
C VAL A 362 20.34 -4.84 26.01
N ARG A 363 20.66 -5.45 24.86
CA ARG A 363 21.80 -6.39 24.71
C ARG A 363 23.16 -5.75 25.04
N ASN A 364 23.31 -4.46 24.77
CA ASN A 364 24.49 -3.68 25.12
C ASN A 364 24.13 -2.69 26.23
N PRO A 365 25.01 -2.42 27.20
CA PRO A 365 24.68 -1.75 28.46
C PRO A 365 24.24 -0.28 28.34
N SER A 366 24.22 0.30 27.15
CA SER A 366 23.82 1.69 26.95
C SER A 366 22.45 1.79 26.28
N PHE A 367 21.56 2.56 26.90
CA PHE A 367 20.30 3.00 26.29
C PHE A 367 20.54 3.73 24.96
N THR A 368 21.67 4.44 24.82
CA THR A 368 22.03 5.16 23.58
C THR A 368 22.21 4.22 22.39
N ASN A 369 22.52 2.94 22.61
CA ASN A 369 22.68 1.97 21.52
C ASN A 369 21.35 1.64 20.83
N LEU A 370 20.21 1.87 21.49
CA LEU A 370 18.90 1.79 20.83
C LEU A 370 18.79 2.77 19.65
N PHE A 371 19.56 3.86 19.68
CA PHE A 371 19.53 4.92 18.68
C PHE A 371 20.51 4.73 17.53
N VAL A 372 21.43 3.77 17.66
CA VAL A 372 22.32 3.32 16.59
C VAL A 372 21.70 2.12 15.84
N ASP A 373 20.87 1.33 16.52
CA ASP A 373 20.20 0.18 15.93
C ASP A 373 19.09 0.62 14.95
N LYS A 374 19.38 0.54 13.65
CA LYS A 374 18.43 0.84 12.57
C LYS A 374 17.25 -0.14 12.49
N ARG A 375 17.23 -1.21 13.28
CA ARG A 375 16.09 -2.15 13.35
C ARG A 375 14.87 -1.61 14.11
N VAL A 376 15.06 -0.54 14.88
CA VAL A 376 13.96 0.16 15.56
C VAL A 376 13.53 1.32 14.68
N SER A 377 12.24 1.53 14.51
CA SER A 377 11.76 2.69 13.77
C SER A 377 12.08 4.01 14.46
N PHE A 378 12.20 5.08 13.69
CA PHE A 378 12.48 6.42 14.22
C PHE A 378 11.45 6.84 15.28
N GLN A 379 10.15 6.63 15.02
CA GLN A 379 9.10 6.95 15.98
C GLN A 379 9.24 6.20 17.31
N ASN A 380 9.62 4.91 17.28
CA ASN A 380 9.77 4.11 18.50
C ASN A 380 11.03 4.53 19.27
N ARG A 381 12.12 4.87 18.57
CA ARG A 381 13.29 5.49 19.21
C ARG A 381 12.93 6.82 19.88
N LEU A 382 12.17 7.67 19.20
CA LEU A 382 11.70 8.94 19.76
C LEU A 382 10.83 8.72 20.99
N LEU A 383 9.82 7.85 20.93
CA LEU A 383 8.93 7.62 22.07
C LEU A 383 9.67 6.99 23.26
N ALA A 384 10.64 6.08 23.00
CA ALA A 384 11.53 5.56 24.03
C ALA A 384 12.40 6.66 24.66
N TYR A 385 12.92 7.59 23.85
CA TYR A 385 13.63 8.78 24.33
C TYR A 385 12.76 9.64 25.25
N LEU A 386 11.52 9.91 24.86
CA LEU A 386 10.59 10.70 25.67
C LEU A 386 10.25 10.02 27.00
N LEU A 387 10.01 8.70 26.99
CA LEU A 387 9.79 7.93 28.21
C LEU A 387 11.01 7.94 29.12
N TYR A 388 12.21 7.82 28.56
CA TYR A 388 13.46 7.93 29.30
C TYR A 388 13.59 9.31 29.97
N ARG A 389 13.31 10.40 29.23
CA ARG A 389 13.29 11.78 29.76
C ARG A 389 12.23 12.01 30.83
N CYS A 390 11.17 11.21 30.85
CA CYS A 390 10.15 11.23 31.89
C CYS A 390 10.47 10.32 33.09
N GLY A 391 11.59 9.59 33.07
CA GLY A 391 11.92 8.61 34.10
C GLY A 391 10.95 7.43 34.15
N ALA A 392 10.32 7.10 33.02
CA ALA A 392 9.22 6.14 32.99
C ALA A 392 9.68 4.68 33.11
N PHE A 393 10.94 4.36 32.85
CA PHE A 393 11.48 3.00 33.00
C PHE A 393 12.94 3.04 33.44
N THR A 394 13.46 1.91 33.91
CA THR A 394 14.86 1.77 34.29
C THR A 394 15.61 0.92 33.26
N PRO A 395 16.59 1.46 32.52
CA PRO A 395 17.46 0.64 31.70
C PRO A 395 18.36 -0.22 32.59
N VAL A 396 18.47 -1.50 32.28
CA VAL A 396 19.27 -2.46 33.06
C VAL A 396 20.29 -3.17 32.18
N THR A 397 21.48 -3.34 32.74
CA THR A 397 22.62 -3.96 32.08
C THR A 397 22.82 -5.35 32.66
N ALA A 398 22.37 -6.36 31.94
CA ALA A 398 22.53 -7.76 32.34
C ALA A 398 22.85 -8.62 31.12
N ASP A 399 23.87 -9.48 31.22
CA ASP A 399 24.15 -10.50 30.21
C ASP A 399 22.97 -11.45 30.04
N SER A 400 22.84 -12.13 28.89
CA SER A 400 21.72 -13.04 28.59
C SER A 400 21.53 -14.12 29.65
N ASP A 401 22.64 -14.66 30.14
CA ASP A 401 22.68 -15.77 31.11
C ASP A 401 22.23 -15.33 32.52
N LYS A 402 21.93 -14.04 32.71
CA LYS A 402 21.57 -13.42 33.99
C LYS A 402 20.12 -12.91 34.02
N LEU A 403 19.28 -13.15 33.01
CA LEU A 403 17.88 -12.69 33.02
C LEU A 403 17.10 -13.25 34.22
N GLY A 404 17.27 -14.54 34.53
CA GLY A 404 16.66 -15.16 35.72
C GLY A 404 17.23 -14.63 37.04
N ARG A 405 18.48 -14.14 37.04
CA ARG A 405 19.07 -13.47 38.22
C ARG A 405 18.44 -12.09 38.42
N LEU A 406 18.35 -11.28 37.36
CA LEU A 406 17.68 -9.97 37.38
C LEU A 406 16.22 -10.11 37.85
N ALA A 407 15.51 -11.11 37.35
CA ALA A 407 14.15 -11.41 37.78
C ALA A 407 14.06 -11.69 39.29
N ARG A 408 14.97 -12.52 39.85
CA ARG A 408 15.03 -12.79 41.29
C ARG A 408 15.41 -11.56 42.12
N GLU A 409 16.39 -10.78 41.68
CA GLU A 409 16.84 -9.58 42.38
C GLU A 409 15.73 -8.53 42.51
N HIS A 410 14.85 -8.43 41.51
CA HIS A 410 13.73 -7.48 41.51
C HIS A 410 12.35 -8.12 41.83
N GLY A 411 12.32 -9.40 42.22
CA GLY A 411 11.08 -10.10 42.56
C GLY A 411 10.07 -10.19 41.41
N VAL A 412 10.55 -10.25 40.16
CA VAL A 412 9.71 -10.32 38.95
C VAL A 412 9.39 -11.79 38.62
N PRO A 413 8.12 -12.21 38.61
CA PRO A 413 7.74 -13.58 38.24
C PRO A 413 7.89 -13.82 36.74
N ASP A 414 8.06 -15.09 36.34
CA ASP A 414 8.30 -15.50 34.94
C ASP A 414 7.24 -14.96 33.96
N GLY A 415 5.96 -14.95 34.36
CA GLY A 415 4.86 -14.42 33.55
C GLY A 415 4.92 -12.90 33.27
N ARG A 416 5.87 -12.17 33.88
CA ARG A 416 6.12 -10.73 33.67
C ARG A 416 7.48 -10.46 33.02
N ILE A 417 8.14 -11.51 32.55
CA ILE A 417 9.37 -11.42 31.75
C ILE A 417 8.99 -11.53 30.28
N ILE A 418 9.14 -10.43 29.55
CA ILE A 418 8.80 -10.34 28.13
C ILE A 418 10.09 -10.40 27.31
N ILE A 419 10.20 -11.42 26.46
CA ILE A 419 11.38 -11.67 25.63
C ILE A 419 11.03 -11.42 24.16
N ARG A 420 11.80 -10.53 23.53
CA ARG A 420 11.69 -10.08 22.13
C ARG A 420 13.08 -10.03 21.50
N HIS A 421 13.72 -11.19 21.37
CA HIS A 421 15.09 -11.31 20.85
C HIS A 421 15.17 -11.55 19.34
N GLY A 422 14.02 -11.62 18.66
CA GLY A 422 13.91 -11.92 17.24
C GLY A 422 13.06 -13.16 17.02
N THR A 423 13.01 -13.63 15.78
CA THR A 423 12.22 -14.79 15.37
C THR A 423 13.08 -15.85 14.67
N GLU A 424 12.69 -17.12 14.82
CA GLU A 424 13.30 -18.29 14.16
C GLU A 424 12.84 -18.42 12.70
N LYS A 425 13.13 -17.42 11.87
CA LYS A 425 12.84 -17.51 10.43
C LYS A 425 13.61 -18.66 9.76
N LYS A 426 14.83 -18.88 10.25
CA LYS A 426 15.77 -19.88 9.74
C LYS A 426 15.21 -21.30 9.84
N ALA A 427 14.83 -21.73 11.04
CA ALA A 427 14.26 -23.07 11.25
C ALA A 427 13.04 -23.29 10.36
N GLY A 428 12.11 -22.32 10.34
CA GLY A 428 10.91 -22.40 9.51
C GLY A 428 11.18 -22.56 8.01
N LEU A 429 12.30 -22.04 7.51
CA LEU A 429 12.74 -22.14 6.11
C LEU A 429 13.49 -23.45 5.82
N THR A 430 14.32 -23.92 6.75
CA THR A 430 15.20 -25.06 6.54
C THR A 430 14.51 -26.40 6.81
N ASP A 431 13.49 -26.43 7.67
CA ASP A 431 12.72 -27.64 8.00
C ASP A 431 12.03 -28.28 6.79
N VAL A 432 11.79 -27.50 5.73
CA VAL A 432 11.08 -27.92 4.53
C VAL A 432 12.01 -28.25 3.36
N LEU A 433 13.33 -28.14 3.54
CA LEU A 433 14.32 -28.32 2.48
C LEU A 433 15.10 -29.62 2.69
N ASP A 434 15.51 -30.26 1.59
CA ASP A 434 16.55 -31.27 1.66
C ASP A 434 17.90 -30.69 2.11
N ALA A 435 18.83 -31.56 2.49
CA ALA A 435 20.13 -31.14 3.03
C ALA A 435 20.92 -30.22 2.07
N SER A 436 20.80 -30.44 0.76
CA SER A 436 21.57 -29.66 -0.21
C SER A 436 21.00 -28.26 -0.41
N LEU A 437 19.69 -28.13 -0.52
CA LEU A 437 19.01 -26.83 -0.61
C LEU A 437 19.16 -26.05 0.70
N HIS A 438 19.12 -26.74 1.85
CA HIS A 438 19.41 -26.15 3.15
C HIS A 438 20.78 -25.48 3.15
N GLU A 439 21.86 -26.17 2.76
CA GLU A 439 23.21 -25.60 2.72
C GLU A 439 23.33 -24.36 1.82
N GLU A 440 22.58 -24.31 0.72
CA GLU A 440 22.58 -23.15 -0.19
C GLU A 440 21.87 -21.94 0.42
N VAL A 441 20.73 -22.17 1.07
CA VAL A 441 20.01 -21.15 1.82
C VAL A 441 20.87 -20.60 2.96
N GLU A 442 21.55 -21.48 3.71
CA GLU A 442 22.53 -21.07 4.74
C GLU A 442 23.64 -20.17 4.19
N ARG A 443 24.10 -20.45 2.97
CA ARG A 443 25.12 -19.65 2.30
C ARG A 443 24.57 -18.27 1.95
N CYS A 444 23.34 -18.19 1.45
CA CYS A 444 22.70 -16.91 1.13
C CYS A 444 22.43 -16.07 2.38
N LEU A 445 22.04 -16.71 3.49
CA LEU A 445 21.82 -16.04 4.78
C LEU A 445 23.08 -15.38 5.36
N LYS A 446 24.28 -15.80 4.93
CA LYS A 446 25.57 -15.19 5.31
C LYS A 446 25.90 -13.92 4.50
N GLU A 447 25.21 -13.68 3.39
CA GLU A 447 25.41 -12.54 2.48
C GLU A 447 24.11 -11.74 2.27
N PRO A 448 23.45 -11.25 3.34
CA PRO A 448 22.09 -10.68 3.25
C PRO A 448 22.00 -9.46 2.31
N ASP A 449 23.06 -8.64 2.23
CA ASP A 449 23.08 -7.43 1.39
C ASP A 449 22.97 -7.75 -0.11
N LYS A 450 23.45 -8.92 -0.54
CA LYS A 450 23.36 -9.38 -1.93
C LYS A 450 21.92 -9.76 -2.32
N TYR A 451 21.13 -10.20 -1.35
CA TYR A 451 19.75 -10.65 -1.53
C TYR A 451 18.74 -9.66 -0.93
N PHE A 452 19.15 -8.40 -0.74
CA PHE A 452 18.26 -7.36 -0.23
C PHE A 452 17.07 -7.14 -1.16
N GLN A 453 15.88 -7.07 -0.58
CA GLN A 453 14.63 -6.92 -1.32
C GLN A 453 13.99 -5.59 -0.97
N THR A 454 13.91 -4.72 -1.98
CA THR A 454 13.25 -3.43 -1.85
C THR A 454 11.76 -3.61 -1.50
N ASP A 455 11.30 -2.81 -0.55
CA ASP A 455 9.90 -2.63 -0.18
C ASP A 455 9.30 -1.35 -0.77
N ARG A 456 9.96 -0.79 -1.80
CA ARG A 456 9.36 0.20 -2.71
C ARG A 456 8.71 -0.52 -3.88
N PRO A 457 7.50 -0.10 -4.32
CA PRO A 457 6.87 -0.65 -5.51
C PRO A 457 7.79 -0.54 -6.74
N ALA A 458 7.99 -1.64 -7.46
CA ALA A 458 8.72 -1.69 -8.73
C ALA A 458 7.79 -1.71 -9.96
N TRP A 459 6.47 -1.73 -9.73
CA TRP A 459 5.44 -1.77 -10.76
C TRP A 459 4.81 -0.38 -10.96
N SER A 460 4.26 -0.15 -12.15
CA SER A 460 3.49 1.07 -12.47
C SER A 460 2.04 1.00 -12.02
N GLY A 461 1.36 2.14 -11.98
CA GLY A 461 -0.05 2.23 -11.60
C GLY A 461 -0.95 1.33 -12.46
N GLY A 462 -1.85 0.60 -11.78
CA GLY A 462 -2.80 -0.30 -12.41
C GLY A 462 -2.22 -1.61 -12.92
N TYR A 463 -0.93 -1.88 -12.71
CA TYR A 463 -0.23 -3.06 -13.27
C TYR A 463 -0.97 -4.39 -13.03
N PHE A 464 -1.45 -4.61 -11.80
CA PHE A 464 -2.09 -5.86 -11.41
C PHE A 464 -3.53 -6.00 -11.90
N ASP A 465 -4.19 -4.93 -12.34
CA ASP A 465 -5.52 -5.02 -12.97
C ASP A 465 -5.45 -5.21 -14.49
N MET A 466 -4.24 -5.19 -15.06
CA MET A 466 -4.01 -5.48 -16.46
C MET A 466 -3.53 -6.93 -16.61
N PRO A 467 -4.30 -7.84 -17.23
CA PRO A 467 -3.76 -9.13 -17.63
C PRO A 467 -2.81 -8.91 -18.81
N GLY A 468 -1.60 -9.47 -18.79
CA GLY A 468 -0.59 -9.22 -19.83
C GLY A 468 0.75 -8.67 -19.31
N LEU A 469 1.75 -8.62 -20.20
CA LEU A 469 3.02 -7.92 -19.98
C LEU A 469 2.85 -6.41 -20.21
N LEU A 470 3.70 -5.59 -19.59
CA LEU A 470 3.65 -4.14 -19.74
C LEU A 470 3.98 -3.69 -21.18
N GLU A 471 4.94 -4.35 -21.85
CA GLU A 471 5.36 -4.02 -23.22
C GLU A 471 4.30 -4.33 -24.29
N ARG A 472 3.47 -5.37 -24.08
CA ARG A 472 2.37 -5.70 -24.99
C ARG A 472 1.32 -4.59 -25.08
N THR A 473 1.31 -3.67 -24.12
CA THR A 473 0.38 -2.54 -24.05
C THR A 473 0.96 -1.20 -24.51
N ALA A 474 2.29 -1.05 -24.64
CA ALA A 474 2.93 0.26 -24.75
C ALA A 474 3.44 0.66 -26.16
N GLY A 475 3.31 -0.17 -27.21
CA GLY A 475 3.96 0.17 -28.49
C GLY A 475 3.54 -0.58 -29.75
N THR A 476 2.49 -1.39 -29.70
CA THR A 476 1.85 -1.91 -30.91
C THR A 476 0.38 -1.61 -30.77
N LYS A 477 -0.26 -1.05 -31.81
CA LYS A 477 -1.73 -0.93 -31.90
C LYS A 477 -2.30 -2.26 -31.42
N SER A 478 -2.79 -2.32 -30.19
CA SER A 478 -3.14 -3.59 -29.56
C SER A 478 -4.25 -4.17 -30.42
N PRO A 479 -4.04 -5.30 -31.13
CA PRO A 479 -5.06 -5.85 -31.96
C PRO A 479 -6.09 -6.43 -31.00
N HIS A 480 -7.12 -5.61 -30.76
CA HIS A 480 -8.34 -5.93 -30.05
C HIS A 480 -8.11 -6.15 -28.55
N THR A 481 -8.44 -5.14 -27.75
CA THR A 481 -8.74 -5.32 -26.33
C THR A 481 -10.16 -4.86 -26.12
N THR A 482 -11.06 -5.80 -25.80
CA THR A 482 -12.49 -5.52 -25.67
C THR A 482 -12.78 -4.37 -24.69
N ASN A 483 -13.83 -3.58 -24.98
CA ASN A 483 -14.28 -2.51 -24.09
C ASN A 483 -14.62 -3.00 -22.67
N ALA A 484 -15.01 -4.27 -22.51
CA ALA A 484 -15.29 -4.89 -21.22
C ALA A 484 -14.02 -5.02 -20.36
N VAL A 485 -12.89 -5.39 -20.98
CA VAL A 485 -11.59 -5.50 -20.33
C VAL A 485 -11.06 -4.09 -19.97
N ARG A 486 -11.17 -3.12 -20.90
CA ARG A 486 -10.85 -1.69 -20.64
C ARG A 486 -11.69 -1.05 -19.52
N ALA A 487 -12.89 -1.56 -19.24
CA ALA A 487 -13.76 -1.04 -18.17
C ALA A 487 -13.29 -1.43 -16.76
N GLN A 488 -12.48 -2.49 -16.64
CA GLN A 488 -11.95 -3.00 -15.37
C GLN A 488 -10.48 -2.63 -15.16
N TRP A 489 -9.80 -2.11 -16.19
CA TRP A 489 -8.38 -1.79 -16.15
C TRP A 489 -8.00 -0.62 -15.25
N ARG A 490 -6.76 -0.73 -14.76
CA ARG A 490 -6.02 0.25 -13.95
C ARG A 490 -6.85 0.81 -12.80
N ARG A 491 -7.21 -0.02 -11.82
CA ARG A 491 -7.84 0.48 -10.61
C ARG A 491 -6.78 0.65 -9.53
N GLU A 492 -6.88 1.78 -8.83
CA GLU A 492 -6.12 2.00 -7.61
C GLU A 492 -7.09 2.07 -6.44
N TYR A 493 -6.57 1.98 -5.22
CA TYR A 493 -7.41 2.11 -4.03
C TYR A 493 -8.15 3.44 -4.04
N LEU A 494 -9.49 3.39 -4.04
CA LEU A 494 -10.38 4.55 -3.90
C LEU A 494 -11.07 4.46 -2.54
N PRO A 495 -10.78 5.38 -1.60
CA PRO A 495 -11.47 5.43 -0.32
C PRO A 495 -12.99 5.60 -0.49
N SER A 496 -13.78 4.79 0.21
CA SER A 496 -15.25 4.91 0.16
C SER A 496 -15.76 6.30 0.58
N PRO A 497 -15.17 7.02 1.56
CA PRO A 497 -15.57 8.40 1.84
C PRO A 497 -15.29 9.35 0.68
N THR A 498 -14.13 9.23 0.01
CA THR A 498 -13.83 9.99 -1.21
C THR A 498 -14.86 9.71 -2.29
N GLU A 499 -15.22 8.44 -2.49
CA GLU A 499 -16.24 8.05 -3.47
C GLU A 499 -17.61 8.65 -3.15
N ALA A 500 -18.03 8.60 -1.88
CA ALA A 500 -19.30 9.16 -1.45
C ALA A 500 -19.35 10.69 -1.62
N ILE A 501 -18.29 11.40 -1.23
CA ILE A 501 -18.15 12.86 -1.37
C ILE A 501 -18.21 13.25 -2.85
N ALA A 502 -17.43 12.58 -3.70
CA ALA A 502 -17.40 12.81 -5.15
C ALA A 502 -18.76 12.51 -5.79
N THR A 503 -19.42 11.41 -5.39
CA THR A 503 -20.75 11.04 -5.87
C THR A 503 -21.78 12.11 -5.56
N ALA A 504 -21.83 12.59 -4.31
CA ALA A 504 -22.77 13.62 -3.89
C ALA A 504 -22.55 14.94 -4.64
N PHE A 505 -21.30 15.37 -4.79
CA PHE A 505 -20.96 16.60 -5.52
C PHE A 505 -21.32 16.50 -7.00
N CYS A 506 -20.91 15.43 -7.69
CA CYS A 506 -21.21 15.24 -9.11
C CYS A 506 -22.72 15.11 -9.37
N ALA A 507 -23.48 14.49 -8.45
CA ALA A 507 -24.93 14.44 -8.54
C ALA A 507 -25.57 15.84 -8.40
N ALA A 508 -25.05 16.68 -7.51
CA ALA A 508 -25.52 18.07 -7.36
C ALA A 508 -25.24 18.91 -8.62
N VAL A 509 -24.04 18.79 -9.20
CA VAL A 509 -23.68 19.46 -10.46
C VAL A 509 -24.58 18.97 -11.61
N ALA A 510 -24.76 17.65 -11.76
CA ALA A 510 -25.64 17.09 -12.77
C ALA A 510 -27.10 17.57 -12.60
N GLY A 511 -27.58 17.66 -11.35
CA GLY A 511 -28.90 18.19 -11.02
C GLY A 511 -29.05 19.66 -11.37
N TYR A 512 -28.04 20.49 -11.08
CA TYR A 512 -28.03 21.89 -11.49
C TYR A 512 -28.10 22.04 -13.00
N ILE A 513 -27.22 21.37 -13.76
CA ILE A 513 -27.21 21.44 -15.23
C ILE A 513 -28.56 21.00 -15.79
N THR A 514 -29.11 19.90 -15.28
CA THR A 514 -30.45 19.41 -15.69
C THR A 514 -31.56 20.43 -15.41
N SER A 515 -31.44 21.23 -14.35
CA SER A 515 -32.45 22.21 -13.97
C SER A 515 -32.45 23.47 -14.85
N VAL A 516 -31.27 23.87 -15.36
CA VAL A 516 -31.12 25.04 -16.23
C VAL A 516 -31.20 24.67 -17.71
N ARG A 517 -30.87 23.42 -18.04
CA ARG A 517 -30.91 22.86 -19.39
C ARG A 517 -31.44 21.44 -19.34
N ALA A 518 -32.66 21.22 -19.84
CA ALA A 518 -33.23 19.89 -19.92
C ALA A 518 -32.45 19.05 -20.96
N PRO A 519 -31.67 18.03 -20.56
CA PRO A 519 -30.83 17.29 -21.50
C PRO A 519 -31.71 16.38 -22.38
N SER A 520 -31.41 16.30 -23.68
CA SER A 520 -32.28 15.53 -24.60
C SER A 520 -32.19 14.02 -24.40
N ALA A 521 -31.03 13.52 -23.93
CA ALA A 521 -30.80 12.09 -23.74
C ALA A 521 -29.83 11.77 -22.61
N ARG A 522 -28.58 12.25 -22.70
CA ARG A 522 -27.48 11.85 -21.81
C ARG A 522 -26.71 13.07 -21.35
N LEU A 523 -26.50 13.17 -20.03
CA LEU A 523 -25.54 14.05 -19.39
C LEU A 523 -24.79 13.22 -18.35
N ARG A 524 -23.46 13.32 -18.37
CA ARG A 524 -22.61 12.63 -17.40
C ARG A 524 -21.68 13.62 -16.73
N VAL A 525 -21.54 13.48 -15.42
CA VAL A 525 -20.64 14.25 -14.58
C VAL A 525 -19.84 13.30 -13.70
N THR A 526 -18.53 13.48 -13.63
CA THR A 526 -17.66 12.69 -12.73
C THR A 526 -16.47 13.51 -12.27
N LEU A 527 -15.97 13.24 -11.07
CA LEU A 527 -14.75 13.85 -10.54
C LEU A 527 -13.58 12.90 -10.74
N HIS A 528 -12.45 13.44 -11.17
CA HIS A 528 -11.16 12.76 -11.13
C HIS A 528 -10.26 13.43 -10.10
N ARG A 529 -9.49 12.65 -9.33
CA ARG A 529 -8.44 13.16 -8.45
C ARG A 529 -7.07 12.88 -9.05
N THR A 530 -6.10 13.72 -8.73
CA THR A 530 -4.70 13.50 -9.09
C THR A 530 -4.08 12.50 -8.11
N LEU A 531 -3.39 11.49 -8.64
CA LEU A 531 -2.62 10.52 -7.88
C LEU A 531 -1.23 10.35 -8.44
N ALA A 532 -0.28 10.19 -7.54
CA ALA A 532 1.07 9.72 -7.80
C ALA A 532 1.09 8.18 -7.67
N THR A 533 1.59 7.45 -8.66
CA THR A 533 1.78 6.00 -8.55
C THR A 533 3.07 5.56 -9.22
N GLY A 534 4.05 5.14 -8.41
CA GLY A 534 5.42 4.93 -8.90
C GLY A 534 6.00 6.25 -9.41
N ASP A 535 6.46 6.25 -10.66
CA ASP A 535 7.00 7.44 -11.34
C ASP A 535 5.96 8.15 -12.25
N GLU A 536 4.70 7.71 -12.23
CA GLU A 536 3.62 8.25 -13.08
C GLU A 536 2.65 9.10 -12.25
N VAL A 537 2.16 10.19 -12.86
CA VAL A 537 1.00 10.95 -12.36
C VAL A 537 -0.23 10.54 -13.17
N VAL A 538 -1.26 10.07 -12.47
CA VAL A 538 -2.52 9.59 -13.06
C VAL A 538 -3.72 10.35 -12.51
N LEU A 539 -4.79 10.40 -13.29
CA LEU A 539 -6.09 10.91 -12.90
C LEU A 539 -7.02 9.74 -12.57
N GLN A 540 -7.47 9.63 -11.31
CA GLN A 540 -8.37 8.57 -10.87
C GLN A 540 -9.82 9.05 -10.79
N GLN A 541 -10.72 8.36 -11.51
CA GLN A 541 -12.16 8.56 -11.41
C GLN A 541 -12.65 8.23 -9.99
N CYS A 542 -13.16 9.24 -9.28
CA CYS A 542 -13.55 9.15 -7.88
C CYS A 542 -14.96 8.63 -7.66
N CYS A 543 -15.83 8.63 -8.68
CA CYS A 543 -17.21 8.16 -8.55
C CYS A 543 -17.71 7.62 -9.90
N ASP A 544 -18.80 6.85 -9.87
CA ASP A 544 -19.53 6.55 -11.10
C ASP A 544 -20.03 7.86 -11.73
N TYR A 545 -20.22 7.85 -13.05
CA TYR A 545 -20.83 9.00 -13.73
C TYR A 545 -22.22 9.26 -13.15
N GLN A 546 -22.52 10.54 -12.90
CA GLN A 546 -23.80 11.04 -12.40
C GLN A 546 -24.56 11.78 -13.50
N GLY A 547 -25.90 11.69 -13.48
CA GLY A 547 -26.79 12.33 -14.45
C GLY A 547 -27.79 11.35 -15.08
N PRO A 548 -28.57 11.81 -16.08
CA PRO A 548 -29.46 10.96 -16.86
C PRO A 548 -28.68 9.88 -17.64
N GLN A 549 -29.18 8.64 -17.62
CA GLN A 549 -28.56 7.45 -18.22
C GLN A 549 -27.21 7.04 -17.58
N ASN A 550 -27.21 6.89 -16.24
CA ASN A 550 -26.05 6.42 -15.48
C ASN A 550 -25.60 4.99 -15.83
N VAL A 551 -24.28 4.82 -15.94
CA VAL A 551 -23.62 3.51 -16.07
C VAL A 551 -22.87 3.22 -14.77
N LYS A 552 -23.22 2.11 -14.09
CA LYS A 552 -22.59 1.70 -12.83
C LYS A 552 -21.23 1.03 -13.03
N GLY A 553 -20.36 1.09 -12.02
CA GLY A 553 -19.18 0.24 -11.86
C GLY A 553 -17.88 0.75 -12.52
N ARG A 554 -17.74 2.06 -12.69
CA ARG A 554 -16.58 2.74 -13.29
C ARG A 554 -15.70 3.49 -12.29
N ALA A 555 -16.15 3.70 -11.05
CA ALA A 555 -15.34 4.29 -9.99
C ALA A 555 -14.00 3.54 -9.76
N GLY A 556 -12.95 4.29 -9.41
CA GLY A 556 -11.62 3.78 -9.05
C GLY A 556 -10.65 3.61 -10.23
N ARG A 557 -11.10 3.79 -11.47
CA ARG A 557 -10.25 3.70 -12.68
C ARG A 557 -9.25 4.86 -12.76
N THR A 558 -8.03 4.59 -13.20
CA THR A 558 -6.98 5.59 -13.43
C THR A 558 -6.70 5.77 -14.92
N PHE A 559 -6.32 7.00 -15.28
CA PHE A 559 -5.95 7.41 -16.63
C PHE A 559 -4.61 8.15 -16.57
N PRO A 560 -3.75 8.04 -17.60
CA PRO A 560 -2.57 8.91 -17.71
C PRO A 560 -2.98 10.39 -17.61
N SER A 561 -2.13 11.21 -16.99
CA SER A 561 -2.36 12.65 -16.85
C SER A 561 -2.42 13.42 -18.19
N SER A 562 -1.98 12.81 -19.28
CA SER A 562 -2.05 13.32 -20.67
C SER A 562 -3.37 12.97 -21.39
N ASN A 563 -4.24 12.13 -20.81
CA ASN A 563 -5.33 11.49 -21.56
C ASN A 563 -6.52 12.43 -21.84
N GLY A 564 -6.75 12.75 -23.12
CA GLY A 564 -7.96 13.42 -23.59
C GLY A 564 -8.16 14.82 -23.00
N THR A 565 -9.42 15.26 -22.90
CA THR A 565 -9.76 16.60 -22.38
C THR A 565 -9.47 16.75 -20.89
N ILE A 566 -9.58 15.69 -20.09
CA ILE A 566 -9.20 15.74 -18.67
C ILE A 566 -7.69 15.95 -18.52
N GLY A 567 -6.87 15.35 -19.39
CA GLY A 567 -5.43 15.55 -19.39
C GLY A 567 -5.04 16.93 -19.93
N ALA A 568 -5.73 17.43 -20.95
CA ALA A 568 -5.53 18.79 -21.44
C ALA A 568 -5.82 19.84 -20.35
N ALA A 569 -6.96 19.71 -19.65
CA ALA A 569 -7.30 20.59 -18.53
C ALA A 569 -6.29 20.49 -17.38
N PHE A 570 -5.82 19.28 -17.07
CA PHE A 570 -4.79 19.03 -16.06
C PHE A 570 -3.46 19.70 -16.41
N THR A 571 -2.96 19.53 -17.64
CA THR A 571 -1.67 20.09 -18.07
C THR A 571 -1.70 21.61 -18.23
N LEU A 572 -2.80 22.15 -18.77
CA LEU A 572 -2.94 23.60 -18.98
C LEU A 572 -3.30 24.36 -17.71
N GLY A 573 -3.93 23.69 -16.73
CA GLY A 573 -4.48 24.37 -15.56
C GLY A 573 -5.60 25.35 -15.92
N GLN A 574 -6.33 25.10 -17.01
CA GLN A 574 -7.43 25.92 -17.52
C GLN A 574 -8.67 25.07 -17.84
N VAL A 575 -9.85 25.68 -17.85
CA VAL A 575 -11.07 24.95 -18.23
C VAL A 575 -11.04 24.67 -19.73
N VAL A 576 -11.12 23.38 -20.08
CA VAL A 576 -11.18 22.92 -21.47
C VAL A 576 -12.61 22.50 -21.79
N ARG A 577 -13.23 23.07 -22.82
CA ARG A 577 -14.61 22.73 -23.21
C ARG A 577 -14.82 22.78 -24.72
N THR A 578 -15.93 22.21 -25.17
CA THR A 578 -16.43 22.39 -26.54
C THR A 578 -16.92 23.83 -26.75
N ARG A 579 -16.46 24.48 -27.82
CA ARG A 579 -16.87 25.82 -28.26
C ARG A 579 -18.36 25.86 -28.58
N ASP A 580 -18.95 27.04 -28.43
CA ASP A 580 -20.31 27.26 -28.91
C ASP A 580 -20.36 27.09 -30.44
N HIS A 581 -21.38 26.37 -30.92
CA HIS A 581 -21.58 26.00 -32.33
C HIS A 581 -20.52 25.07 -32.98
N ALA A 582 -19.62 24.45 -32.23
CA ALA A 582 -18.72 23.43 -32.78
C ALA A 582 -19.51 22.22 -33.31
N THR A 583 -19.10 21.69 -34.45
CA THR A 583 -19.71 20.50 -35.03
C THR A 583 -19.19 19.22 -34.36
N HIS A 584 -20.01 18.17 -34.37
CA HIS A 584 -19.61 16.85 -33.88
C HIS A 584 -18.33 16.31 -34.57
N GLN A 585 -18.13 16.61 -35.85
CA GLN A 585 -16.96 16.14 -36.60
C GLN A 585 -15.66 16.85 -36.17
N GLU A 586 -15.73 18.15 -35.91
CA GLU A 586 -14.60 18.91 -35.36
C GLU A 586 -14.25 18.41 -33.97
N LEU A 587 -15.25 18.08 -33.14
CA LEU A 587 -15.02 17.50 -31.82
C LEU A 587 -14.34 16.13 -31.90
N ILE A 588 -14.78 15.25 -32.79
CA ILE A 588 -14.10 13.95 -33.01
C ILE A 588 -12.63 14.18 -33.39
N THR A 589 -12.37 15.12 -34.30
CA THR A 589 -11.01 15.42 -34.79
C THR A 589 -10.09 15.88 -33.64
N ASP A 590 -10.56 16.83 -32.83
CA ASP A 590 -9.80 17.31 -31.68
C ASP A 590 -9.61 16.22 -30.61
N MET A 591 -10.64 15.42 -30.35
CA MET A 591 -10.56 14.31 -29.39
C MET A 591 -9.59 13.21 -29.85
N GLU A 592 -9.50 12.94 -31.15
CA GLU A 592 -8.50 12.04 -31.72
C GLU A 592 -7.08 12.61 -31.56
N ALA A 593 -6.89 13.91 -31.76
CA ALA A 593 -5.60 14.58 -31.54
C ALA A 593 -5.16 14.57 -30.06
N LEU A 594 -6.11 14.67 -29.12
CA LEU A 594 -5.85 14.60 -27.67
C LEU A 594 -5.72 13.16 -27.12
N SER A 595 -6.08 12.14 -27.90
CA SER A 595 -6.02 10.72 -27.51
C SER A 595 -4.62 10.13 -27.69
N LEU A 596 -3.60 10.80 -27.13
CA LEU A 596 -2.18 10.51 -27.35
C LEU A 596 -1.73 9.15 -26.78
N ASP A 597 -2.43 8.62 -25.78
CA ASP A 597 -2.12 7.34 -25.13
C ASP A 597 -3.40 6.48 -25.11
N GLU A 598 -3.45 5.35 -25.83
CA GLU A 598 -4.64 4.48 -26.03
C GLU A 598 -5.19 3.79 -24.74
N ALA A 599 -4.97 4.35 -23.54
CA ALA A 599 -5.36 3.80 -22.23
C ALA A 599 -6.85 4.01 -21.86
N SER A 600 -7.65 4.64 -22.72
CA SER A 600 -9.07 4.92 -22.48
C SER A 600 -10.03 4.21 -23.47
N GLN A 601 -11.32 4.21 -23.12
CA GLN A 601 -12.36 3.78 -24.06
C GLN A 601 -12.55 4.89 -25.10
N LYS A 602 -12.81 4.51 -26.36
CA LYS A 602 -13.25 5.50 -27.36
C LYS A 602 -14.46 6.25 -26.84
N MET A 603 -14.48 7.56 -27.06
CA MET A 603 -15.66 8.38 -26.86
C MET A 603 -16.82 7.76 -27.65
N ALA A 604 -18.01 7.74 -27.06
CA ALA A 604 -19.17 7.21 -27.79
C ALA A 604 -19.52 8.17 -28.94
N ASP A 605 -19.82 7.63 -30.12
CA ASP A 605 -20.11 8.38 -31.36
C ASP A 605 -21.29 9.35 -31.26
N ALA A 606 -22.04 9.35 -30.16
CA ALA A 606 -23.15 10.26 -29.91
C ALA A 606 -22.79 11.43 -28.99
N VAL A 607 -21.56 11.48 -28.43
CA VAL A 607 -21.12 12.59 -27.58
C VAL A 607 -20.86 13.83 -28.44
N ALA A 608 -21.68 14.86 -28.23
CA ALA A 608 -21.64 16.11 -29.01
C ALA A 608 -21.00 17.28 -28.26
N SER A 609 -20.76 17.15 -26.95
CA SER A 609 -20.12 18.20 -26.15
C SER A 609 -19.41 17.62 -24.93
N VAL A 610 -18.28 18.22 -24.56
CA VAL A 610 -17.46 17.85 -23.39
C VAL A 610 -16.95 19.08 -22.65
N ALA A 611 -16.72 18.96 -21.36
CA ALA A 611 -16.02 19.96 -20.55
C ALA A 611 -15.17 19.29 -19.46
N ALA A 612 -14.01 19.88 -19.17
CA ALA A 612 -13.08 19.46 -18.13
C ALA A 612 -12.62 20.69 -17.36
N ILE A 613 -12.95 20.73 -16.06
CA ILE A 613 -12.69 21.86 -15.17
C ILE A 613 -11.62 21.41 -14.17
N PRO A 614 -10.37 21.90 -14.26
CA PRO A 614 -9.32 21.56 -13.29
C PRO A 614 -9.58 22.30 -11.97
N ILE A 615 -9.22 21.67 -10.85
CA ILE A 615 -9.28 22.26 -9.51
C ILE A 615 -7.84 22.54 -9.08
N LEU A 616 -7.52 23.82 -8.90
CA LEU A 616 -6.16 24.25 -8.55
C LEU A 616 -5.95 24.25 -7.04
N GLY A 617 -4.97 23.51 -6.55
CA GLY A 617 -4.53 23.52 -5.15
C GLY A 617 -3.69 24.76 -4.80
N PRO A 618 -3.05 24.76 -3.62
CA PRO A 618 -2.17 25.84 -3.19
C PRO A 618 -0.99 26.04 -4.14
N ALA A 619 -0.51 27.28 -4.23
CA ALA A 619 0.77 27.58 -4.86
C ALA A 619 1.91 26.96 -4.03
N ASP A 620 2.87 26.33 -4.70
CA ASP A 620 4.02 25.72 -4.03
C ASP A 620 5.05 26.80 -3.66
N ALA A 621 5.09 27.17 -2.38
CA ALA A 621 5.95 28.24 -1.88
C ALA A 621 7.44 27.90 -1.98
N ASP A 622 7.80 26.61 -2.02
CA ASP A 622 9.19 26.14 -2.01
C ASP A 622 9.83 26.11 -3.42
N LEU A 623 9.03 26.31 -4.49
CA LEU A 623 9.47 26.19 -5.88
C LEU A 623 9.53 27.52 -6.67
N GLY A 624 9.31 28.67 -6.00
CA GLY A 624 9.42 30.01 -6.61
C GLY A 624 8.26 30.41 -7.54
N GLN A 625 8.27 31.67 -8.02
CA GLN A 625 7.17 32.29 -8.78
C GLN A 625 6.87 31.68 -10.17
N GLU A 626 7.77 30.87 -10.73
CA GLU A 626 7.57 30.20 -12.03
C GLU A 626 6.81 28.86 -11.91
N ALA A 627 6.53 28.39 -10.68
CA ALA A 627 5.75 27.19 -10.45
C ALA A 627 4.24 27.51 -10.48
N GLY A 628 3.54 27.09 -11.55
CA GLY A 628 2.08 27.10 -11.60
C GLY A 628 1.44 26.32 -10.44
N ARG A 629 0.16 26.57 -10.14
CA ARG A 629 -0.58 25.85 -9.08
C ARG A 629 -0.78 24.39 -9.46
N ASN A 630 -0.65 23.48 -8.49
CA ASN A 630 -0.87 22.04 -8.72
C ASN A 630 -2.35 21.76 -8.98
N VAL A 631 -2.68 20.91 -9.95
CA VAL A 631 -4.06 20.45 -10.19
C VAL A 631 -4.35 19.26 -9.28
N VAL A 632 -5.28 19.40 -8.33
CA VAL A 632 -5.62 18.35 -7.35
C VAL A 632 -6.73 17.41 -7.83
N GLY A 633 -7.49 17.84 -8.84
CA GLY A 633 -8.51 17.05 -9.50
C GLY A 633 -9.08 17.73 -10.73
N VAL A 634 -9.90 17.00 -11.50
CA VAL A 634 -10.57 17.49 -12.71
C VAL A 634 -12.02 17.02 -12.69
N LEU A 635 -12.97 17.97 -12.71
CA LEU A 635 -14.38 17.68 -12.91
C LEU A 635 -14.65 17.53 -14.42
N TYR A 636 -15.11 16.35 -14.82
CA TYR A 636 -15.38 16.02 -16.22
C TYR A 636 -16.87 15.91 -16.49
N LEU A 637 -17.27 16.45 -17.64
CA LEU A 637 -18.64 16.47 -18.13
C LEU A 637 -18.69 16.04 -19.61
N ASP A 638 -19.72 15.26 -19.97
CA ASP A 638 -20.06 15.00 -21.37
C ASP A 638 -21.57 14.94 -21.59
N SER A 639 -21.99 15.29 -22.80
CA SER A 639 -23.39 15.32 -23.21
C SER A 639 -23.59 14.88 -24.66
N TYR A 640 -24.79 14.39 -24.97
CA TYR A 640 -25.25 14.16 -26.35
C TYR A 640 -25.83 15.41 -27.01
N ASP A 641 -26.00 16.49 -26.24
CA ASP A 641 -26.52 17.76 -26.75
C ASP A 641 -25.38 18.62 -27.32
N GLU A 642 -25.57 19.16 -28.52
CA GLU A 642 -24.65 20.13 -29.12
C GLU A 642 -24.61 21.43 -28.31
N GLY A 643 -23.41 22.01 -28.17
CA GLY A 643 -23.20 23.23 -27.39
C GLY A 643 -23.56 23.09 -25.91
N ALA A 644 -23.60 21.87 -25.35
CA ALA A 644 -24.04 21.62 -23.96
C ALA A 644 -23.34 22.52 -22.94
N PHE A 645 -22.08 22.88 -23.21
CA PHE A 645 -21.20 23.61 -22.30
C PHE A 645 -20.69 24.95 -22.88
N GLY A 646 -21.22 25.39 -24.03
CA GLY A 646 -20.80 26.63 -24.70
C GLY A 646 -21.20 27.92 -23.95
N GLU A 647 -22.29 27.87 -23.17
CA GLU A 647 -22.77 29.02 -22.40
C GLU A 647 -21.89 29.32 -21.18
N ASP A 648 -21.24 30.48 -21.20
CA ASP A 648 -20.35 30.91 -20.11
C ASP A 648 -21.04 31.00 -18.75
N ASP A 649 -22.27 31.51 -18.68
CA ASP A 649 -22.94 31.76 -17.41
C ASP A 649 -23.24 30.46 -16.66
N MET A 650 -23.65 29.41 -17.38
CA MET A 650 -23.81 28.09 -16.80
C MET A 650 -22.46 27.53 -16.31
N MET A 651 -21.40 27.66 -17.13
CA MET A 651 -20.07 27.15 -16.76
C MET A 651 -19.47 27.89 -15.56
N ARG A 652 -19.64 29.22 -15.47
CA ARG A 652 -19.24 30.03 -14.31
C ARG A 652 -19.95 29.56 -13.04
N ARG A 653 -21.24 29.23 -13.12
CA ARG A 653 -21.98 28.67 -11.97
C ARG A 653 -21.46 27.30 -11.54
N VAL A 654 -21.11 26.42 -12.48
CA VAL A 654 -20.49 25.12 -12.15
C VAL A 654 -19.11 25.33 -11.50
N ILE A 655 -18.31 26.29 -11.98
CA ILE A 655 -17.02 26.68 -11.39
C ILE A 655 -17.23 27.22 -9.97
N GLU A 656 -18.21 28.09 -9.73
CA GLU A 656 -18.56 28.60 -8.40
C GLU A 656 -19.01 27.49 -7.44
N MET A 657 -19.77 26.51 -7.94
CA MET A 657 -20.16 25.32 -7.17
C MET A 657 -18.92 24.51 -6.75
N ALA A 658 -17.98 24.29 -7.67
CA ALA A 658 -16.73 23.58 -7.39
C ALA A 658 -15.88 24.33 -6.36
N GLN A 659 -15.62 25.62 -6.59
CA GLN A 659 -14.88 26.49 -5.67
C GLN A 659 -15.45 26.40 -4.24
N THR A 660 -16.76 26.68 -4.10
CA THR A 660 -17.43 26.70 -2.80
C THR A 660 -17.39 25.34 -2.11
N PHE A 661 -17.58 24.26 -2.87
CA PHE A 661 -17.55 22.90 -2.34
C PHE A 661 -16.15 22.54 -1.82
N PHE A 662 -15.10 22.71 -2.63
CA PHE A 662 -13.74 22.34 -2.24
C PHE A 662 -13.18 23.21 -1.12
N ASP A 663 -13.53 24.51 -1.05
CA ASP A 663 -13.20 25.40 0.07
C ASP A 663 -13.89 25.03 1.39
N SER A 664 -14.97 24.26 1.32
CA SER A 664 -15.71 23.77 2.49
C SER A 664 -15.18 22.44 3.03
N LEU A 665 -14.49 21.63 2.20
CA LEU A 665 -14.05 20.29 2.58
C LEU A 665 -13.06 20.26 3.76
N PRO A 666 -12.07 21.18 3.87
CA PRO A 666 -11.22 21.23 5.06
C PRO A 666 -11.99 21.51 6.35
N ARG A 667 -13.16 22.14 6.29
CA ARG A 667 -14.02 22.33 7.48
C ARG A 667 -14.85 21.09 7.80
N ALA A 668 -15.15 20.26 6.80
CA ALA A 668 -15.91 19.03 6.97
C ALA A 668 -15.17 18.00 7.84
N SER A 669 -13.84 17.93 7.72
CA SER A 669 -12.97 17.07 8.55
C SER A 669 -12.96 17.46 10.03
N HIS A 670 -13.41 18.67 10.39
CA HIS A 670 -13.50 19.16 11.77
C HIS A 670 -14.92 19.17 12.37
N THR A 671 -15.92 18.61 11.66
CA THR A 671 -17.30 18.52 12.17
C THR A 671 -17.44 17.44 13.26
N ALA A 672 -18.58 17.36 13.96
CA ALA A 672 -18.86 16.28 14.91
C ALA A 672 -18.77 14.86 14.30
N ALA A 673 -18.78 14.77 12.97
CA ALA A 673 -18.52 13.57 12.19
C ALA A 673 -17.01 13.34 11.92
N ALA A 674 -16.10 13.84 12.78
CA ALA A 674 -14.61 13.85 12.76
C ALA A 674 -13.91 12.49 12.55
N ARG A 675 -14.45 11.68 11.66
CA ARG A 675 -13.99 10.36 11.29
C ARG A 675 -13.50 10.29 9.85
N ILE A 676 -13.31 11.43 9.20
CA ILE A 676 -12.82 11.51 7.83
C ILE A 676 -11.64 12.47 7.83
N ALA A 677 -10.49 11.99 7.35
CA ALA A 677 -9.27 12.76 7.21
C ALA A 677 -8.79 12.73 5.75
N ASN A 678 -8.10 13.77 5.32
CA ASN A 678 -7.59 13.89 3.96
C ASN A 678 -6.10 13.50 3.90
N THR A 679 -5.81 12.20 3.87
CA THR A 679 -4.44 11.69 4.06
C THR A 679 -3.66 11.55 2.77
N GLU A 680 -2.36 11.77 2.82
CA GLU A 680 -1.48 11.54 1.66
C GLU A 680 -1.01 10.09 1.62
N PHE A 681 -1.28 9.37 0.53
CA PHE A 681 -0.93 7.95 0.40
C PHE A 681 0.45 7.71 -0.24
N TRP A 682 0.93 8.63 -1.09
CA TRP A 682 1.98 8.34 -2.08
C TRP A 682 3.01 9.48 -2.17
N VAL A 683 3.91 9.54 -1.19
CA VAL A 683 4.79 10.70 -0.93
C VAL A 683 5.97 10.81 -1.92
N HIS A 684 6.11 9.87 -2.86
CA HIS A 684 7.36 9.71 -3.62
C HIS A 684 7.30 9.88 -5.14
N ALA A 685 6.14 10.10 -5.76
CA ALA A 685 6.18 10.63 -7.13
C ALA A 685 6.30 12.15 -7.03
N SER A 686 7.39 12.71 -7.55
CA SER A 686 7.47 14.13 -7.84
C SER A 686 6.18 14.56 -8.54
N GLN A 687 5.40 15.45 -7.92
CA GLN A 687 4.06 15.86 -8.39
C GLN A 687 4.06 16.63 -9.73
N ARG A 688 5.21 16.69 -10.43
CA ARG A 688 5.25 17.18 -11.80
C ARG A 688 5.26 15.99 -12.75
N PRO A 689 4.49 16.04 -13.84
CA PRO A 689 4.72 15.17 -14.97
C PRO A 689 6.22 15.20 -15.27
N GLY A 690 6.82 14.04 -15.53
CA GLY A 690 8.10 14.01 -16.23
C GLY A 690 8.01 14.99 -17.41
N THR A 691 9.07 15.75 -17.62
CA THR A 691 9.26 16.81 -18.63
C THR A 691 9.09 16.35 -20.09
N SER A 692 8.38 15.25 -20.33
CA SER A 692 8.25 14.52 -21.60
C SER A 692 6.83 14.51 -22.18
N SER A 693 5.79 14.92 -21.46
CA SER A 693 4.44 14.99 -22.04
C SER A 693 4.26 16.30 -22.82
N PRO A 694 3.90 16.26 -24.12
CA PRO A 694 3.69 17.47 -24.90
C PRO A 694 2.52 18.26 -24.29
N VAL A 695 2.75 19.54 -24.04
CA VAL A 695 1.68 20.46 -23.64
C VAL A 695 0.76 20.64 -24.86
N PRO A 696 -0.55 20.36 -24.74
CA PRO A 696 -1.48 20.61 -25.83
C PRO A 696 -1.48 22.08 -26.22
N ASP A 697 -1.56 22.38 -27.51
CA ASP A 697 -1.64 23.75 -28.02
C ASP A 697 -3.11 24.10 -28.33
N PRO A 698 -3.79 24.91 -27.49
CA PRO A 698 -5.20 25.26 -27.69
C PRO A 698 -5.47 25.99 -29.01
N ASP A 699 -4.47 26.64 -29.61
CA ASP A 699 -4.62 27.36 -30.87
C ASP A 699 -4.81 26.41 -32.06
N THR A 700 -4.52 25.13 -31.88
CA THR A 700 -4.70 24.09 -32.91
C THR A 700 -6.08 23.44 -32.91
N TRP A 701 -6.91 23.71 -31.89
CA TRP A 701 -8.21 23.07 -31.72
C TRP A 701 -9.33 23.73 -32.51
N GLN A 702 -10.14 22.91 -33.19
CA GLN A 702 -11.25 23.36 -34.01
C GLN A 702 -12.56 23.49 -33.21
N ALA A 703 -12.85 22.48 -32.39
CA ALA A 703 -14.05 22.39 -31.56
C ALA A 703 -13.78 22.66 -30.08
N LEU A 704 -12.56 22.47 -29.60
CA LEU A 704 -12.20 22.72 -28.21
C LEU A 704 -11.62 24.14 -28.02
N GLU A 705 -11.76 24.64 -26.80
CA GLU A 705 -11.11 25.86 -26.35
C GLU A 705 -10.65 25.71 -24.89
N ALA A 706 -9.55 26.38 -24.54
CA ALA A 706 -9.09 26.57 -23.17
C ALA A 706 -9.45 27.99 -22.73
N VAL A 707 -10.46 28.12 -21.87
CA VAL A 707 -11.08 29.40 -21.49
C VAL A 707 -11.44 29.38 -20.01
N LEU A 708 -11.87 30.53 -19.48
CA LEU A 708 -12.36 30.72 -18.11
C LEU A 708 -11.31 30.42 -17.01
N GLU A 709 -11.46 31.12 -15.89
CA GLU A 709 -10.62 30.85 -14.71
C GLU A 709 -11.14 29.60 -13.98
N PRO A 710 -10.28 28.63 -13.65
CA PRO A 710 -10.68 27.44 -12.91
C PRO A 710 -10.94 27.73 -11.43
N PRO A 711 -11.68 26.85 -10.73
CA PRO A 711 -11.79 26.90 -9.28
C PRO A 711 -10.42 26.64 -8.62
N THR A 712 -10.20 27.36 -7.53
CA THR A 712 -9.05 27.25 -6.62
C THR A 712 -9.47 26.61 -5.31
N ALA A 713 -8.56 25.92 -4.64
CA ALA A 713 -8.78 25.32 -3.33
C ALA A 713 -7.47 25.41 -2.54
N ASP A 714 -7.16 26.61 -2.04
CA ASP A 714 -5.85 26.97 -1.45
C ASP A 714 -5.50 26.12 -0.21
N HIS A 715 -6.48 25.47 0.40
CA HIS A 715 -6.31 24.62 1.58
C HIS A 715 -6.34 23.12 1.26
N LEU A 716 -6.52 22.75 -0.01
CA LEU A 716 -6.66 21.37 -0.44
C LEU A 716 -5.47 20.97 -1.30
N ARG A 717 -4.58 20.12 -0.75
CA ARG A 717 -3.43 19.57 -1.49
C ARG A 717 -3.75 18.30 -2.27
N GLN A 718 -4.82 17.60 -1.90
CA GLN A 718 -5.20 16.29 -2.45
C GLN A 718 -6.67 15.98 -2.15
N ILE A 719 -7.22 14.95 -2.82
CA ILE A 719 -8.60 14.47 -2.61
C ILE A 719 -8.55 13.00 -2.17
N ASN A 720 -8.19 12.79 -0.91
CA ASN A 720 -7.94 11.47 -0.30
C ASN A 720 -8.65 11.34 1.06
N PHE A 721 -9.93 11.66 1.07
CA PHE A 721 -10.78 11.52 2.25
C PHE A 721 -11.02 10.05 2.57
N ASP A 722 -10.49 9.58 3.68
CA ASP A 722 -10.67 8.22 4.17
C ASP A 722 -11.12 8.22 5.64
N PHE A 723 -11.64 7.09 6.10
CA PHE A 723 -12.02 6.94 7.50
C PHE A 723 -10.78 7.00 8.39
N SER A 724 -10.88 7.82 9.42
CA SER A 724 -9.85 8.03 10.41
C SER A 724 -10.51 8.11 11.78
N ASP A 725 -9.91 7.55 12.82
CA ASP A 725 -10.46 7.72 14.18
C ASP A 725 -10.07 9.07 14.81
N PHE A 726 -9.22 9.86 14.13
CA PHE A 726 -8.62 11.10 14.63
C PHE A 726 -8.12 12.02 13.51
N THR A 727 -7.70 13.24 13.83
CA THR A 727 -7.09 14.16 12.86
C THR A 727 -5.58 13.91 12.82
N PRO A 728 -4.94 13.70 11.65
CA PRO A 728 -3.47 13.62 11.51
C PRO A 728 -2.77 14.81 12.15
N VAL A 729 -1.52 14.64 12.62
CA VAL A 729 -0.79 15.72 13.31
C VAL A 729 -0.59 16.93 12.39
N GLU A 730 -0.44 16.68 11.10
CA GLU A 730 -0.27 17.69 10.05
C GLU A 730 -1.52 18.53 9.81
N ASP A 731 -2.70 17.94 10.07
CA ASP A 731 -4.01 18.56 9.88
C ASP A 731 -4.55 19.22 11.17
N SER A 732 -3.78 19.16 12.27
CA SER A 732 -4.14 19.66 13.61
C SER A 732 -3.32 20.88 14.03
#